data_AF-K2C3Z3-F1
#
_entry.id   AF-K2C3Z3-F1
#
_cell.length_a   1.000
_cell.length_b   1.000
_cell.length_c   1.000
_cell.angle_alpha   90.00
_cell.angle_beta   90.00
_cell.angle_gamma   90.00
#
_symmetry.space_group_name_H-M   'P 1'
#
loop_
_entity.id
_entity.type
_entity.pdbx_description
1 polymer ?
#
loop_
_entity_poly.entity_id
_entity_poly.type
_entity_poly.pdbx_seq_one_letter_code
_entity_poly.pdbx_strand_id
1 'polypeptide(L)'
;MSAPKYVLWFHEIDKDDVDRVGGKGANLGEMTKAGFPVPGGFVVTSSAYRHMIEINQLEDRIKVILKDLDVENSSALNRASRQVQDLIEKSPFPKEIEEPVFKAYDKLGGNPWVAVRSSATAEDLPQASFAGQQETYLNVRGDASLLVHIRKAWASLFEPRAIYYRVQQKFDHFKVALAVPVQRMVQSDISGIMFTINPVTNDKSRIIVEAIWGLGEKIVQGAITPDHYEVDKTTLKLVENRTIKQTIEMVRSGEGNIDRKVPKSRQEKRKLTDKQAIEVATLGKKLQQHYFFPQDIEWAIENGKLFVVQTRPITTVEATTDKNTQVQTQAKIITGKLLLQGEPASPGVVTGIVNILKSAREIGKIKRGDILVTDMTTPDFVPAMKKAVAIVTNKGGQTSHAAIVSRELGVPCVVGTKTATQVLKQGRVITVDGAAGRVYENNLKPSSVNFAPTSKPFYEAGPILKTATKVYVNLGEPELAEEVAKRNVDGVGLLRAEFMIANIGTHPKKLIHEKKSQVFVNSLAEGIGKICQAFGERPVVYRATDFKTNEYSHLKGGEAYEPTEPNPMLGYRGAYRYIHDAAVFELELEAIKYVRNKLGFKNLWLMIPFVRNVKELQEVKKLVIASGLSRTQTFKLWMMVEIPVNVILLDQFIDVGIDGISVGTNDLTMLLLGTDRDNETVASDYDERNPAVLWALQHIIRTAHKRGITVSVCGQAPSSHPDVAEFLCKEGVTSVSVTPDVIEKTRQIFSDTEKKLVTHK
;
A
#
# COMPACT_ATOMS: atom_id res chain seq x y z
N MET A 1 -8.41 30.90 27.86
CA MET A 1 -7.49 30.08 27.04
C MET A 1 -6.16 30.83 26.98
N SER A 2 -5.03 30.18 27.26
CA SER A 2 -3.71 30.80 27.08
C SER A 2 -3.48 31.08 25.59
N ALA A 3 -2.80 32.18 25.26
CA ALA A 3 -2.42 32.49 23.88
C ALA A 3 -1.69 31.31 23.20
N PRO A 4 -1.89 31.08 21.88
CA PRO A 4 -1.26 29.97 21.18
C PRO A 4 0.27 30.10 21.22
N LYS A 5 0.95 29.02 21.63
CA LYS A 5 2.42 28.93 21.58
C LYS A 5 2.87 28.61 20.15
N TYR A 6 3.56 29.56 19.51
CA TYR A 6 4.05 29.38 18.13
C TYR A 6 5.30 28.51 18.01
N VAL A 7 6.08 28.36 19.09
CA VAL A 7 7.27 27.51 19.15
C VAL A 7 7.14 26.54 20.32
N LEU A 8 7.49 25.28 20.06
CA LEU A 8 7.55 24.21 21.07
C LEU A 8 8.87 23.45 20.94
N TRP A 9 9.56 23.21 22.06
CA TRP A 9 10.79 22.41 22.06
C TRP A 9 10.48 20.92 21.92
N PHE A 10 11.43 20.13 21.39
CA PHE A 10 11.24 18.68 21.31
C PHE A 10 10.96 18.04 22.68
N HIS A 11 11.55 18.53 23.77
CA HIS A 11 11.26 18.01 25.11
C HIS A 11 9.88 18.40 25.67
N GLU A 12 9.16 19.33 25.03
CA GLU A 12 7.82 19.77 25.44
C GLU A 12 6.69 19.02 24.71
N ILE A 13 7.01 18.24 23.67
CA ILE A 13 6.02 17.62 22.76
C ILE A 13 6.19 16.10 22.69
N ASP A 14 5.14 15.38 22.31
CA ASP A 14 5.19 13.93 22.08
C ASP A 14 4.27 13.49 20.92
N LYS A 15 4.08 12.17 20.77
CA LYS A 15 3.25 11.55 19.75
C LYS A 15 1.78 12.00 19.77
N ASP A 16 1.28 12.59 20.86
CA ASP A 16 -0.12 13.04 20.97
C ASP A 16 -0.29 14.50 20.50
N ASP A 17 0.79 15.18 20.11
CA ASP A 17 0.79 16.58 19.63
C ASP A 17 0.74 16.73 18.09
N VAL A 18 0.42 15.68 17.33
CA VAL A 18 0.48 15.67 15.85
C VAL A 18 -0.24 16.85 15.19
N ASP A 19 -1.40 17.25 15.70
CA ASP A 19 -2.17 18.39 15.16
C ASP A 19 -1.43 19.74 15.28
N ARG A 20 -0.50 19.84 16.23
CA ARG A 20 0.25 21.06 16.55
C ARG A 20 1.62 21.08 15.90
N VAL A 21 2.28 19.92 15.78
CA VAL A 21 3.69 19.82 15.36
C VAL A 21 3.93 18.93 14.15
N GLY A 22 2.88 18.34 13.58
CA GLY A 22 2.97 17.36 12.50
C GLY A 22 3.60 16.03 12.94
N GLY A 23 3.50 15.03 12.07
CA GLY A 23 3.97 13.66 12.35
C GLY A 23 5.45 13.56 12.73
N LYS A 24 6.33 14.22 11.97
CA LYS A 24 7.78 14.25 12.25
C LYS A 24 8.09 15.02 13.54
N GLY A 25 7.44 16.15 13.76
CA GLY A 25 7.64 16.95 14.97
C GLY A 25 7.27 16.15 16.23
N ALA A 26 6.12 15.46 16.18
CA ALA A 26 5.64 14.60 17.25
C ALA A 26 6.61 13.43 17.52
N ASN A 27 7.09 12.74 16.47
CA ASN A 27 8.06 11.66 16.61
C ASN A 27 9.43 12.13 17.15
N LEU A 28 9.91 13.31 16.74
CA LEU A 28 11.13 13.90 17.30
C LEU A 28 10.98 14.19 18.79
N GLY A 29 9.80 14.66 19.22
CA GLY A 29 9.50 14.90 20.63
C GLY A 29 9.42 13.62 21.45
N GLU A 30 8.69 12.62 20.95
CA GLU A 30 8.58 11.29 21.54
C GLU A 30 9.96 10.66 21.80
N MET A 31 10.82 10.64 20.78
CA MET A 31 12.19 10.11 20.92
C MET A 31 13.03 10.92 21.93
N THR A 32 12.88 12.24 21.94
CA THR A 32 13.61 13.12 22.87
C THR A 32 13.19 12.86 24.32
N LYS A 33 11.88 12.76 24.60
CA LYS A 33 11.34 12.43 25.93
C LYS A 33 11.77 11.04 26.39
N ALA A 34 11.84 10.07 25.49
CA ALA A 34 12.32 8.72 25.77
C ALA A 34 13.85 8.61 25.96
N GLY A 35 14.59 9.71 25.83
CA GLY A 35 16.03 9.78 26.10
C GLY A 35 16.91 9.23 24.97
N PHE A 36 16.38 9.11 23.75
CA PHE A 36 17.18 8.75 22.58
C PHE A 36 18.10 9.92 22.16
N PRO A 37 19.24 9.65 21.49
CA PRO A 37 20.21 10.67 21.10
C PRO A 37 19.71 11.47 19.87
N VAL A 38 18.64 12.25 20.07
CA VAL A 38 18.08 13.15 19.06
C VAL A 38 18.83 14.48 19.12
N PRO A 39 19.29 15.05 17.98
CA PRO A 39 19.83 16.39 17.97
C PRO A 39 18.78 17.40 18.46
N GLY A 40 19.19 18.28 19.37
CA GLY A 40 18.29 19.28 19.95
C GLY A 40 17.63 20.17 18.89
N GLY A 41 16.43 20.64 19.18
CA GLY A 41 15.66 21.47 18.27
C GLY A 41 14.29 21.84 18.83
N PHE A 42 13.54 22.56 18.00
CA PHE A 42 12.19 23.04 18.29
C PHE A 42 11.33 22.93 17.03
N VAL A 43 10.01 23.07 17.20
CA VAL A 43 9.05 23.07 16.11
C VAL A 43 8.35 24.43 16.06
N VAL A 44 8.33 25.04 14.88
CA VAL A 44 7.42 26.14 14.57
C VAL A 44 6.07 25.52 14.24
N THR A 45 5.08 25.76 15.10
CA THR A 45 3.84 24.98 15.13
C THR A 45 2.92 25.23 13.92
N SER A 46 1.98 24.32 13.70
CA SER A 46 0.90 24.48 12.72
C SER A 46 0.04 25.73 13.00
N SER A 47 -0.03 26.19 14.25
CA SER A 47 -0.71 27.45 14.60
C SER A 47 0.02 28.70 14.08
N ALA A 48 1.36 28.66 14.03
CA ALA A 48 2.16 29.74 13.46
C ALA A 48 1.94 29.84 11.94
N TYR A 49 1.84 28.69 11.26
CA TYR A 49 1.46 28.65 9.84
C TYR A 49 0.09 29.27 9.60
N ARG A 50 -0.94 28.84 10.37
CA ARG A 50 -2.29 29.39 10.23
C ARG A 50 -2.30 30.91 10.45
N HIS A 51 -1.59 31.39 11.47
CA HIS A 51 -1.48 32.82 11.74
C HIS A 51 -0.78 33.59 10.61
N MET A 52 0.29 33.02 10.03
CA MET A 52 0.98 33.57 8.86
C MET A 52 0.04 33.72 7.64
N ILE A 53 -0.81 32.73 7.39
CA ILE A 53 -1.80 32.76 6.29
C ILE A 53 -2.88 33.82 6.55
N GLU A 54 -3.40 33.88 7.77
CA GLU A 54 -4.48 34.78 8.19
C GLU A 54 -4.06 36.25 8.15
N ILE A 55 -2.98 36.62 8.85
CA ILE A 55 -2.56 38.03 9.00
C ILE A 55 -2.12 38.67 7.68
N ASN A 56 -1.62 37.86 6.74
CA ASN A 56 -1.24 38.29 5.39
C ASN A 56 -2.37 38.14 4.36
N GLN A 57 -3.57 37.71 4.78
CA GLN A 57 -4.75 37.52 3.92
C GLN A 57 -4.45 36.65 2.68
N LEU A 58 -3.69 35.57 2.89
CA LEU A 58 -3.21 34.72 1.80
C LEU A 58 -4.25 33.73 1.30
N GLU A 59 -5.17 33.32 2.18
CA GLU A 59 -6.17 32.31 1.87
C GLU A 59 -7.01 32.66 0.64
N ASP A 60 -7.62 33.84 0.61
CA ASP A 60 -8.48 34.27 -0.51
C ASP A 60 -7.69 34.39 -1.82
N ARG A 61 -6.46 34.90 -1.74
CA ARG A 61 -5.59 35.07 -2.91
C ARG A 61 -5.17 33.73 -3.50
N ILE A 62 -4.84 32.76 -2.65
CA ILE A 62 -4.50 31.40 -3.06
C ILE A 62 -5.74 30.71 -3.64
N LYS A 63 -6.92 30.86 -3.02
CA LYS A 63 -8.19 30.32 -3.54
C LYS A 63 -8.47 30.84 -4.95
N VAL A 64 -8.24 32.12 -5.23
CA VAL A 64 -8.38 32.69 -6.58
C VAL A 64 -7.42 32.06 -7.58
N ILE A 65 -6.15 31.86 -7.21
CA ILE A 65 -5.15 31.24 -8.10
C ILE A 65 -5.50 29.78 -8.43
N LEU A 66 -6.04 29.05 -7.45
CA LEU A 66 -6.37 27.63 -7.60
C LEU A 66 -7.79 27.39 -8.14
N LYS A 67 -8.63 28.44 -8.21
CA LYS A 67 -9.99 28.34 -8.72
C LYS A 67 -9.99 27.96 -10.20
N ASP A 68 -10.79 26.97 -10.55
CA ASP A 68 -10.94 26.44 -11.92
C ASP A 68 -9.62 25.92 -12.53
N LEU A 69 -8.61 25.62 -11.69
CA LEU A 69 -7.34 25.05 -12.13
C LEU A 69 -7.57 23.62 -12.64
N ASP A 70 -7.33 23.40 -13.93
CA ASP A 70 -7.19 22.07 -14.50
C ASP A 70 -5.85 21.45 -14.04
N VAL A 71 -5.92 20.57 -13.05
CA VAL A 71 -4.75 19.89 -12.48
C VAL A 71 -4.18 18.80 -13.39
N GLU A 72 -4.93 18.33 -14.40
CA GLU A 72 -4.42 17.40 -15.43
C GLU A 72 -3.52 18.14 -16.44
N ASN A 73 -3.69 19.46 -16.58
CA ASN A 73 -2.78 20.29 -17.36
C ASN A 73 -1.51 20.61 -16.55
N SER A 74 -0.47 19.80 -16.77
CA SER A 74 0.82 19.96 -16.07
C SER A 74 1.43 21.37 -16.17
N SER A 75 1.22 22.08 -17.28
CA SER A 75 1.76 23.43 -17.47
C SER A 75 1.01 24.46 -16.63
N ALA A 76 -0.31 24.35 -16.56
CA ALA A 76 -1.16 25.22 -15.73
C ALA A 76 -0.89 24.97 -14.23
N LEU A 77 -0.85 23.70 -13.82
CA LEU A 77 -0.55 23.30 -12.45
C LEU A 77 0.81 23.84 -11.96
N ASN A 78 1.86 23.72 -12.77
CA ASN A 78 3.18 24.24 -12.41
C ASN A 78 3.20 25.77 -12.28
N ARG A 79 2.44 26.50 -13.11
CA ARG A 79 2.33 27.96 -12.99
C ARG A 79 1.58 28.37 -11.74
N ALA A 80 0.43 27.76 -11.48
CA ALA A 80 -0.38 28.06 -10.29
C ALA A 80 0.39 27.74 -8.99
N SER A 81 1.07 26.60 -8.94
CA SER A 81 1.94 26.22 -7.83
C SER A 81 3.01 27.29 -7.56
N ARG A 82 3.78 27.71 -8.58
CA ARG A 82 4.79 28.76 -8.41
C ARG A 82 4.20 30.08 -7.96
N GLN A 83 3.05 30.48 -8.49
CA GLN A 83 2.38 31.71 -8.07
C GLN A 83 2.01 31.68 -6.59
N VAL A 84 1.49 30.55 -6.09
CA VAL A 84 1.15 30.38 -4.68
C VAL A 84 2.41 30.34 -3.80
N GLN A 85 3.45 29.62 -4.22
CA GLN A 85 4.72 29.57 -3.49
C GLN A 85 5.35 30.96 -3.35
N ASP A 86 5.46 31.69 -4.46
CA ASP A 86 5.95 33.08 -4.48
C ASP A 86 5.14 33.98 -3.54
N LEU A 87 3.83 33.77 -3.46
CA LEU A 87 2.94 34.51 -2.58
C LEU A 87 3.34 34.34 -1.11
N ILE A 88 3.53 33.10 -0.68
CA ILE A 88 3.88 32.74 0.70
C ILE A 88 5.30 33.21 1.01
N GLU A 89 6.25 32.99 0.10
CA GLU A 89 7.67 33.32 0.32
C GLU A 89 7.94 34.82 0.43
N LYS A 90 7.19 35.66 -0.30
CA LYS A 90 7.32 37.13 -0.32
C LYS A 90 6.48 37.82 0.76
N SER A 91 5.65 37.09 1.49
CA SER A 91 4.78 37.68 2.50
C SER A 91 5.57 38.11 3.75
N PRO A 92 5.20 39.24 4.38
CA PRO A 92 5.76 39.68 5.65
C PRO A 92 5.70 38.59 6.72
N PHE A 93 6.80 38.40 7.45
CA PHE A 93 6.85 37.44 8.57
C PHE A 93 6.32 38.13 9.84
N PRO A 94 5.28 37.60 10.52
CA PRO A 94 4.70 38.22 11.70
C PRO A 94 5.69 38.30 12.85
N LYS A 95 5.80 39.47 13.49
CA LYS A 95 6.73 39.70 14.62
C LYS A 95 6.44 38.78 15.80
N GLU A 96 5.17 38.46 15.99
CA GLU A 96 4.64 37.57 17.01
C GLU A 96 5.18 36.14 16.87
N ILE A 97 5.55 35.73 15.66
CA ILE A 97 6.18 34.42 15.38
C ILE A 97 7.71 34.56 15.34
N GLU A 98 8.22 35.64 14.73
CA GLU A 98 9.65 35.92 14.58
C GLU A 98 10.38 35.94 15.93
N GLU A 99 9.86 36.69 16.90
CA GLU A 99 10.52 36.83 18.20
C GLU A 99 10.69 35.50 18.95
N PRO A 100 9.64 34.66 19.11
CA PRO A 100 9.81 33.32 19.67
C PRO A 100 10.79 32.44 18.90
N VAL A 101 10.81 32.52 17.56
CA VAL A 101 11.72 31.72 16.72
C VAL A 101 13.17 32.13 16.96
N PHE A 102 13.47 33.43 16.99
CA PHE A 102 14.82 33.92 17.28
C PHE A 102 15.28 33.58 18.69
N LYS A 103 14.40 33.76 19.70
CA LYS A 103 14.70 33.35 21.08
C LYS A 103 15.01 31.85 21.18
N ALA A 104 14.27 31.01 20.47
CA ALA A 104 14.51 29.57 20.45
C ALA A 104 15.80 29.19 19.70
N TYR A 105 16.07 29.85 18.57
CA TYR A 105 17.28 29.64 17.77
C TYR A 105 18.56 30.08 18.49
N ASP A 106 18.53 31.22 19.18
CA ASP A 106 19.62 31.69 20.03
C ASP A 106 19.86 30.71 21.20
N LYS A 107 18.81 30.28 21.89
CA LYS A 107 18.91 29.28 22.97
C LYS A 107 19.44 27.91 22.48
N LEU A 108 19.29 27.59 21.19
CA LEU A 108 19.81 26.34 20.61
C LEU A 108 21.35 26.37 20.43
N GLY A 109 22.00 27.55 20.48
CA GLY A 109 23.46 27.65 20.46
C GLY A 109 24.04 28.93 19.87
N GLY A 110 23.32 30.05 19.89
CA GLY A 110 23.82 31.38 19.49
C GLY A 110 24.35 31.42 18.06
N ASN A 111 23.48 31.09 17.09
CA ASN A 111 23.76 30.91 15.64
C ASN A 111 24.26 29.52 15.18
N PRO A 112 23.58 28.42 15.56
CA PRO A 112 23.95 27.06 15.14
C PRO A 112 23.57 26.74 13.68
N TRP A 113 24.24 25.77 13.07
CA TRP A 113 23.75 25.16 11.82
C TRP A 113 22.53 24.29 12.12
N VAL A 114 21.46 24.46 11.36
CA VAL A 114 20.20 23.73 11.54
C VAL A 114 19.69 23.11 10.24
N ALA A 115 18.92 22.04 10.37
CA ALA A 115 18.03 21.51 9.36
C ALA A 115 16.62 22.05 9.60
N VAL A 116 16.00 22.57 8.54
CA VAL A 116 14.61 23.03 8.53
C VAL A 116 13.80 22.03 7.72
N ARG A 117 12.86 21.35 8.37
CA ARG A 117 12.08 20.27 7.76
C ARG A 117 10.61 20.65 7.72
N SER A 118 9.91 20.20 6.69
CA SER A 118 8.45 20.25 6.68
C SER A 118 7.89 19.08 7.50
N SER A 119 6.80 19.31 8.23
CA SER A 119 6.02 18.27 8.91
C SER A 119 4.53 18.61 8.85
N ALA A 120 3.78 17.86 8.04
CA ALA A 120 2.34 18.10 7.87
C ALA A 120 1.53 17.47 9.00
N THR A 121 0.40 18.10 9.35
CA THR A 121 -0.54 17.56 10.35
C THR A 121 -1.29 16.31 9.86
N ALA A 122 -1.21 16.00 8.57
CA ALA A 122 -1.86 14.86 7.92
C ALA A 122 -0.87 13.84 7.32
N GLU A 123 0.40 13.88 7.74
CA GLU A 123 1.50 13.12 7.15
C GLU A 123 1.43 11.60 7.40
N ASP A 124 0.81 11.19 8.51
CA ASP A 124 0.78 9.79 8.98
C ASP A 124 -0.58 9.11 8.76
N LEU A 125 -1.46 9.69 7.93
CA LEU A 125 -2.71 9.01 7.54
C LEU A 125 -2.35 7.76 6.70
N PRO A 126 -2.90 6.56 7.02
CA PRO A 126 -2.53 5.29 6.37
C PRO A 126 -2.71 5.26 4.84
N GLN A 127 -3.51 6.17 4.27
CA GLN A 127 -3.76 6.27 2.83
C GLN A 127 -2.99 7.42 2.15
N ALA A 128 -2.48 8.40 2.90
CA ALA A 128 -1.79 9.57 2.36
C ALA A 128 -0.29 9.49 2.65
N SER A 129 0.41 8.55 2.01
CA SER A 129 1.87 8.50 2.11
C SER A 129 2.48 9.67 1.33
N PHE A 130 2.66 10.82 2.00
CA PHE A 130 3.46 11.95 1.51
C PHE A 130 4.98 11.63 1.51
N ALA A 131 5.34 10.35 1.41
CA ALA A 131 6.72 9.88 1.49
C ALA A 131 7.57 10.52 0.38
N GLY A 132 8.67 11.17 0.79
CA GLY A 132 9.55 11.91 -0.12
C GLY A 132 8.91 13.16 -0.74
N GLN A 133 7.76 13.60 -0.24
CA GLN A 133 7.03 14.75 -0.78
C GLN A 133 7.33 16.11 -0.15
N GLN A 134 8.13 16.13 0.90
CA GLN A 134 8.30 17.28 1.76
C GLN A 134 9.74 17.81 1.71
N GLU A 135 9.87 19.13 1.54
CA GLU A 135 11.17 19.79 1.43
C GLU A 135 11.93 19.76 2.77
N THR A 136 13.22 19.50 2.67
CA THR A 136 14.18 19.56 3.78
C THR A 136 15.34 20.45 3.36
N TYR A 137 15.61 21.47 4.16
CA TYR A 137 16.72 22.39 3.95
C TYR A 137 17.80 22.12 4.99
N LEU A 138 18.97 21.70 4.54
CA LEU A 138 20.11 21.38 5.38
C LEU A 138 21.09 22.55 5.44
N ASN A 139 21.86 22.65 6.52
CA ASN A 139 22.90 23.67 6.70
C ASN A 139 22.39 25.11 6.62
N VAL A 140 21.20 25.37 7.18
CA VAL A 140 20.68 26.72 7.36
C VAL A 140 21.37 27.36 8.56
N ARG A 141 21.76 28.64 8.44
CA ARG A 141 22.36 29.40 9.53
C ARG A 141 22.04 30.89 9.44
N GLY A 142 21.88 31.50 10.60
CA GLY A 142 21.56 32.92 10.75
C GLY A 142 20.05 33.17 10.71
N ASP A 143 19.63 34.14 11.51
CA ASP A 143 18.25 34.51 11.77
C ASP A 143 17.45 34.75 10.47
N ALA A 144 17.99 35.58 9.59
CA ALA A 144 17.34 35.91 8.31
C ALA A 144 17.18 34.66 7.41
N SER A 145 18.22 33.82 7.34
CA SER A 145 18.19 32.59 6.54
C SER A 145 17.18 31.59 7.11
N LEU A 146 17.09 31.48 8.44
CA LEU A 146 16.13 30.61 9.10
C LEU A 146 14.69 30.97 8.74
N LEU A 147 14.31 32.25 8.82
CA LEU A 147 12.96 32.68 8.43
C LEU A 147 12.64 32.43 6.96
N VAL A 148 13.61 32.63 6.07
CA VAL A 148 13.45 32.32 4.64
C VAL A 148 13.13 30.84 4.45
N HIS A 149 13.87 29.95 5.11
CA HIS A 149 13.66 28.51 4.98
C HIS A 149 12.38 28.02 5.67
N ILE A 150 11.92 28.68 6.74
CA ILE A 150 10.60 28.42 7.33
C ILE A 150 9.49 28.78 6.33
N ARG A 151 9.58 29.93 5.65
CA ARG A 151 8.60 30.30 4.61
C ARG A 151 8.62 29.34 3.42
N LYS A 152 9.80 28.91 2.98
CA LYS A 152 9.94 27.90 1.93
C LYS A 152 9.33 26.56 2.34
N ALA A 153 9.55 26.12 3.59
CA ALA A 153 8.91 24.93 4.12
C ALA A 153 7.37 25.06 4.05
N TRP A 154 6.80 26.17 4.53
CA TRP A 154 5.35 26.44 4.40
C TRP A 154 4.87 26.49 2.95
N ALA A 155 5.63 27.10 2.04
CA ALA A 155 5.33 27.15 0.62
C ALA A 155 5.33 25.76 -0.04
N SER A 156 6.15 24.82 0.46
CA SER A 156 6.21 23.44 -0.04
C SER A 156 4.87 22.69 0.08
N LEU A 157 3.97 23.15 0.96
CA LEU A 157 2.60 22.62 1.02
C LEU A 157 1.88 22.76 -0.33
N PHE A 158 2.27 23.73 -1.17
CA PHE A 158 1.69 24.02 -2.48
C PHE A 158 2.58 23.63 -3.67
N GLU A 159 3.46 22.64 -3.51
CA GLU A 159 4.14 21.98 -4.64
C GLU A 159 3.11 21.40 -5.65
N PRO A 160 3.45 21.26 -6.95
CA PRO A 160 2.53 20.78 -7.99
C PRO A 160 1.88 19.44 -7.61
N ARG A 161 2.68 18.49 -7.09
CA ARG A 161 2.20 17.17 -6.64
C ARG A 161 1.21 17.27 -5.48
N ALA A 162 1.44 18.18 -4.54
CA ALA A 162 0.62 18.34 -3.35
C ALA A 162 -0.71 19.03 -3.71
N ILE A 163 -0.68 19.99 -4.64
CA ILE A 163 -1.88 20.59 -5.20
C ILE A 163 -2.68 19.55 -5.98
N TYR A 164 -2.04 18.83 -6.91
CA TYR A 164 -2.68 17.77 -7.70
C TYR A 164 -3.39 16.76 -6.79
N TYR A 165 -2.67 16.25 -5.80
CA TYR A 165 -3.22 15.29 -4.83
C TYR A 165 -4.47 15.83 -4.14
N ARG A 166 -4.39 17.02 -3.52
CA ARG A 166 -5.54 17.56 -2.77
C ARG A 166 -6.73 17.90 -3.68
N VAL A 167 -6.50 18.38 -4.90
CA VAL A 167 -7.59 18.64 -5.84
C VAL A 167 -8.25 17.33 -6.30
N GLN A 168 -7.47 16.29 -6.61
CA GLN A 168 -7.99 14.97 -6.97
C GLN A 168 -8.80 14.35 -5.82
N GLN A 169 -8.33 14.48 -4.59
CA GLN A 169 -9.04 14.01 -3.39
C GLN A 169 -10.18 14.94 -2.93
N LYS A 170 -10.42 16.06 -3.64
CA LYS A 170 -11.37 17.12 -3.25
C LYS A 170 -11.15 17.62 -1.81
N PHE A 171 -9.91 17.61 -1.36
CA PHE A 171 -9.49 18.02 -0.03
C PHE A 171 -9.24 19.53 0.00
N ASP A 172 -9.78 20.21 1.02
CA ASP A 172 -9.58 21.64 1.19
C ASP A 172 -8.11 21.96 1.55
N HIS A 173 -7.46 22.76 0.71
CA HIS A 173 -6.07 23.19 0.87
C HIS A 173 -5.77 23.81 2.24
N PHE A 174 -6.76 24.42 2.90
CA PHE A 174 -6.58 25.14 4.17
C PHE A 174 -6.93 24.30 5.41
N LYS A 175 -7.47 23.09 5.22
CA LYS A 175 -7.64 22.11 6.32
C LYS A 175 -6.32 21.44 6.71
N VAL A 176 -5.34 21.37 5.81
CA VAL A 176 -3.98 20.92 6.15
C VAL A 176 -3.16 22.12 6.64
N ALA A 177 -2.48 21.95 7.76
CA ALA A 177 -1.46 22.89 8.21
C ALA A 177 -0.08 22.21 8.20
N LEU A 178 0.96 23.04 8.13
CA LEU A 178 2.33 22.58 8.14
C LEU A 178 3.08 23.15 9.34
N ALA A 179 3.61 22.26 10.17
CA ALA A 179 4.59 22.59 11.18
C ALA A 179 6.01 22.45 10.61
N VAL A 180 6.98 23.12 11.23
CA VAL A 180 8.36 23.18 10.73
C VAL A 180 9.32 22.83 11.87
N PRO A 181 9.77 21.56 11.97
CA PRO A 181 10.89 21.20 12.83
C PRO A 181 12.19 21.90 12.40
N VAL A 182 12.82 22.59 13.36
CA VAL A 182 14.14 23.21 13.26
C VAL A 182 15.08 22.44 14.19
N GLN A 183 15.95 21.63 13.61
CA GLN A 183 16.81 20.70 14.32
C GLN A 183 18.29 21.06 14.15
N ARG A 184 19.10 20.98 15.20
CA ARG A 184 20.56 21.14 15.10
C ARG A 184 21.11 20.18 14.05
N MET A 185 21.87 20.73 13.10
CA MET A 185 22.49 19.93 12.06
C MET A 185 23.60 19.05 12.65
N VAL A 186 23.58 17.78 12.29
CA VAL A 186 24.66 16.83 12.55
C VAL A 186 25.57 16.84 11.31
N GLN A 187 26.79 17.35 11.43
CA GLN A 187 27.77 17.36 10.35
C GLN A 187 28.39 15.96 10.21
N SER A 188 27.61 15.04 9.66
CA SER A 188 27.93 13.63 9.70
C SER A 188 29.09 13.27 8.77
N ASP A 189 30.09 12.59 9.31
CA ASP A 189 31.14 11.94 8.54
C ASP A 189 30.59 10.64 7.90
N ILE A 190 29.67 9.98 8.61
CA ILE A 190 28.98 8.76 8.20
C ILE A 190 27.50 8.94 8.54
N SER A 191 26.63 8.59 7.61
CA SER A 191 25.18 8.60 7.83
C SER A 191 24.55 7.38 7.16
N GLY A 192 23.30 7.10 7.51
CA GLY A 192 22.67 5.90 7.03
C GLY A 192 21.20 5.77 7.41
N ILE A 193 20.66 4.65 6.95
CA ILE A 193 19.31 4.20 7.27
C ILE A 193 19.43 2.84 7.94
N MET A 194 18.51 2.52 8.85
CA MET A 194 18.45 1.24 9.52
C MET A 194 17.01 0.75 9.59
N PHE A 195 16.81 -0.52 9.27
CA PHE A 195 15.55 -1.23 9.45
C PHE A 195 15.72 -2.19 10.60
N THR A 196 14.80 -2.14 11.56
CA THR A 196 14.88 -3.06 12.70
C THR A 196 14.46 -4.47 12.34
N ILE A 197 14.20 -4.78 11.07
CA ILE A 197 13.96 -6.11 10.50
C ILE A 197 14.56 -6.14 9.08
N ASN A 198 14.73 -7.32 8.48
CA ASN A 198 15.10 -7.37 7.06
C ASN A 198 13.87 -7.06 6.18
N PRO A 199 13.86 -5.93 5.42
CA PRO A 199 12.68 -5.54 4.66
C PRO A 199 12.51 -6.33 3.35
N VAL A 200 13.51 -7.11 2.92
CA VAL A 200 13.46 -7.97 1.73
C VAL A 200 12.92 -9.35 2.06
N THR A 201 13.45 -9.98 3.11
CA THR A 201 13.10 -11.35 3.51
C THR A 201 12.02 -11.40 4.58
N ASN A 202 11.66 -10.26 5.16
CA ASN A 202 10.81 -10.14 6.35
C ASN A 202 11.40 -10.86 7.59
N ASP A 203 12.72 -11.09 7.62
CA ASP A 203 13.37 -11.73 8.76
C ASP A 203 13.44 -10.78 9.97
N LYS A 204 12.58 -11.06 10.95
CA LYS A 204 12.47 -10.31 12.21
C LYS A 204 13.67 -10.50 13.15
N SER A 205 14.51 -11.50 12.90
CA SER A 205 15.71 -11.78 13.68
C SER A 205 16.90 -10.91 13.28
N ARG A 206 16.78 -10.14 12.20
CA ARG A 206 17.85 -9.31 11.64
C ARG A 206 17.58 -7.82 11.84
N ILE A 207 18.65 -7.04 11.91
CA ILE A 207 18.64 -5.59 11.78
C ILE A 207 19.53 -5.25 10.60
N ILE A 208 19.00 -4.49 9.66
CA ILE A 208 19.72 -4.05 8.48
C ILE A 208 20.21 -2.63 8.72
N VAL A 209 21.50 -2.41 8.61
CA VAL A 209 22.13 -1.09 8.70
C VAL A 209 22.79 -0.79 7.36
N GLU A 210 22.40 0.31 6.73
CA GLU A 210 23.01 0.81 5.51
C GLU A 210 23.77 2.11 5.79
N ALA A 211 24.98 2.28 5.23
CA ALA A 211 25.83 3.43 5.52
C ALA A 211 26.52 4.04 4.29
N ILE A 212 26.61 5.38 4.27
CA ILE A 212 27.35 6.16 3.28
C ILE A 212 28.32 7.15 3.95
N TRP A 213 29.32 7.62 3.21
CA TRP A 213 30.12 8.79 3.60
C TRP A 213 29.32 10.09 3.43
N GLY A 214 29.46 11.02 4.37
CA GLY A 214 28.88 12.36 4.33
C GLY A 214 27.44 12.43 4.88
N LEU A 215 26.69 13.43 4.42
CA LEU A 215 25.29 13.68 4.84
C LEU A 215 24.30 12.65 4.26
N GLY A 216 23.25 12.35 5.04
CA GLY A 216 22.30 11.26 4.77
C GLY A 216 21.32 11.49 3.61
N GLU A 217 21.23 12.71 3.10
CA GLU A 217 20.29 13.08 2.03
C GLU A 217 20.43 12.15 0.80
N LYS A 218 21.66 11.79 0.44
CA LYS A 218 21.93 10.97 -0.75
C LYS A 218 21.49 9.51 -0.59
N ILE A 219 21.46 8.96 0.62
CA ILE A 219 20.97 7.60 0.86
C ILE A 219 19.44 7.57 0.90
N VAL A 220 18.81 8.58 1.52
CA VAL A 220 17.34 8.74 1.54
C VAL A 220 16.78 8.89 0.11
N GLN A 221 17.47 9.63 -0.74
CA GLN A 221 17.12 9.77 -2.17
C GLN A 221 17.48 8.54 -3.02
N GLY A 222 18.15 7.53 -2.47
CA GLY A 222 18.66 6.37 -3.22
C GLY A 222 19.72 6.73 -4.28
N ALA A 223 20.34 7.91 -4.19
CA ALA A 223 21.29 8.42 -5.16
C ALA A 223 22.68 7.74 -5.06
N ILE A 224 22.98 7.17 -3.89
CA ILE A 224 24.21 6.41 -3.61
C ILE A 224 23.83 5.01 -3.16
N THR A 225 24.48 3.99 -3.73
CA THR A 225 24.40 2.61 -3.23
C THR A 225 25.27 2.50 -1.96
N PRO A 226 24.69 2.18 -0.79
CA PRO A 226 25.38 2.20 0.49
C PRO A 226 26.19 0.93 0.75
N ASP A 227 27.05 0.95 1.77
CA ASP A 227 27.50 -0.29 2.42
C ASP A 227 26.33 -0.93 3.14
N HIS A 228 26.32 -2.26 3.20
CA HIS A 228 25.29 -3.06 3.86
C HIS A 228 25.87 -3.86 5.02
N TYR A 229 25.19 -3.83 6.16
CA TYR A 229 25.54 -4.57 7.36
C TYR A 229 24.29 -5.25 7.91
N GLU A 230 24.38 -6.56 8.16
CA GLU A 230 23.31 -7.33 8.77
C GLU A 230 23.73 -7.76 10.18
N VAL A 231 22.93 -7.40 11.18
CA VAL A 231 23.20 -7.72 12.60
C VAL A 231 22.11 -8.65 13.13
N ASP A 232 22.50 -9.71 13.82
CA ASP A 232 21.55 -10.58 14.53
C ASP A 232 20.99 -9.84 15.75
N LYS A 233 19.67 -9.67 15.80
CA LYS A 233 18.98 -8.88 16.83
C LYS A 233 19.10 -9.49 18.24
N THR A 234 19.29 -10.81 18.34
CA THR A 234 19.35 -11.51 19.63
C THR A 234 20.75 -11.42 20.22
N THR A 235 21.76 -11.81 19.42
CA THR A 235 23.16 -11.89 19.83
C THR A 235 23.93 -10.59 19.67
N LEU A 236 23.38 -9.62 18.90
CA LEU A 236 24.03 -8.37 18.50
C LEU A 236 25.40 -8.60 17.84
N LYS A 237 25.51 -9.67 17.06
CA LYS A 237 26.70 -9.97 16.24
C LYS A 237 26.46 -9.60 14.79
N LEU A 238 27.50 -9.08 14.15
CA LEU A 238 27.51 -8.84 12.71
C LEU A 238 27.50 -10.20 11.97
N VAL A 239 26.51 -10.40 11.12
CA VAL A 239 26.26 -11.64 10.36
C VAL A 239 26.82 -11.50 8.95
N GLU A 240 26.52 -10.37 8.31
CA GLU A 240 26.96 -10.07 6.95
C GLU A 240 27.47 -8.64 6.86
N ASN A 241 28.47 -8.40 6.02
CA ASN A 241 28.88 -7.07 5.61
C ASN A 241 29.26 -7.05 4.13
N ARG A 242 28.84 -6.00 3.45
CA ARG A 242 29.15 -5.77 2.03
C ARG A 242 29.56 -4.31 1.86
N THR A 243 30.80 -4.11 1.42
CA THR A 243 31.36 -2.78 1.18
C THR A 243 31.20 -2.39 -0.28
N ILE A 244 30.65 -1.21 -0.52
CA ILE A 244 30.44 -0.64 -1.86
C ILE A 244 31.37 0.56 -2.06
N LYS A 245 32.05 0.57 -3.22
CA LYS A 245 32.84 1.73 -3.63
C LYS A 245 31.97 2.98 -3.75
N GLN A 246 32.24 4.00 -2.96
CA GLN A 246 31.55 5.29 -3.02
C GLN A 246 32.50 6.38 -3.53
N THR A 247 32.16 7.02 -4.64
CA THR A 247 33.03 7.99 -5.32
C THR A 247 32.72 9.44 -4.96
N ILE A 248 31.52 9.72 -4.44
CA ILE A 248 31.06 11.05 -4.05
C ILE A 248 30.48 11.02 -2.64
N GLU A 249 30.61 12.11 -1.91
CA GLU A 249 30.00 12.35 -0.59
C GLU A 249 29.37 13.74 -0.60
N MET A 250 28.22 13.89 0.06
CA MET A 250 27.65 15.22 0.28
C MET A 250 28.25 15.81 1.55
N VAL A 251 28.84 16.99 1.44
CA VAL A 251 29.43 17.73 2.57
C VAL A 251 28.96 19.17 2.55
N ARG A 252 28.99 19.82 3.73
CA ARG A 252 28.73 21.25 3.84
C ARG A 252 29.80 22.05 3.11
N SER A 253 29.39 23.07 2.37
CA SER A 253 30.24 24.09 1.79
C SER A 253 29.55 25.44 1.91
N GLY A 254 30.08 26.31 2.78
CA GLY A 254 29.41 27.57 3.12
C GLY A 254 28.05 27.32 3.79
N GLU A 255 27.02 27.98 3.27
CA GLU A 255 25.60 27.86 3.69
C GLU A 255 24.81 26.79 2.90
N GLY A 256 25.50 25.93 2.16
CA GLY A 256 24.87 24.87 1.38
C GLY A 256 25.65 23.56 1.38
N ASN A 257 25.28 22.69 0.46
CA ASN A 257 25.88 21.37 0.29
C ASN A 257 26.54 21.25 -1.08
N ILE A 258 27.67 20.55 -1.14
CA ILE A 258 28.30 20.15 -2.40
C ILE A 258 28.57 18.65 -2.40
N ASP A 259 28.53 18.06 -3.59
CA ASP A 259 29.02 16.71 -3.81
C ASP A 259 30.53 16.78 -4.03
N ARG A 260 31.30 16.33 -3.04
CA ARG A 260 32.76 16.22 -3.11
C ARG A 260 33.15 14.81 -3.53
N LYS A 261 34.23 14.68 -4.31
CA LYS A 261 34.84 13.37 -4.57
C LYS A 261 35.40 12.80 -3.27
N VAL A 262 35.04 11.55 -2.98
CA VAL A 262 35.65 10.79 -1.89
C VAL A 262 37.09 10.47 -2.29
N PRO A 263 38.11 10.71 -1.44
CA PRO A 263 39.50 10.38 -1.74
C PRO A 263 39.65 8.89 -2.09
N LYS A 264 40.47 8.53 -3.09
CA LYS A 264 40.66 7.14 -3.56
C LYS A 264 40.96 6.17 -2.41
N SER A 265 41.74 6.61 -1.41
CA SER A 265 42.09 5.85 -0.21
C SER A 265 40.90 5.52 0.72
N ARG A 266 39.73 6.15 0.53
CA ARG A 266 38.52 5.98 1.34
C ARG A 266 37.33 5.40 0.56
N GLN A 267 37.38 5.40 -0.78
CA GLN A 267 36.25 4.98 -1.62
C GLN A 267 35.82 3.54 -1.36
N GLU A 268 36.80 2.64 -1.20
CA GLU A 268 36.60 1.19 -1.03
C GLU A 268 36.72 0.75 0.45
N LYS A 269 36.90 1.71 1.37
CA LYS A 269 36.88 1.41 2.80
C LYS A 269 35.44 1.22 3.28
N ARG A 270 35.29 0.30 4.24
CA ARG A 270 34.07 0.13 5.02
C ARG A 270 33.72 1.43 5.74
N LYS A 271 32.43 1.82 5.74
CA LYS A 271 31.97 3.08 6.37
C LYS A 271 31.89 2.91 7.88
N LEU A 272 31.36 1.77 8.34
CA LEU A 272 31.27 1.41 9.75
C LEU A 272 32.29 0.34 10.13
N THR A 273 32.80 0.46 11.34
CA THR A 273 33.43 -0.68 12.04
C THR A 273 32.37 -1.60 12.61
N ASP A 274 32.72 -2.86 12.89
CA ASP A 274 31.80 -3.85 13.48
C ASP A 274 31.18 -3.32 14.78
N LYS A 275 31.99 -2.67 15.62
CA LYS A 275 31.53 -2.04 16.86
C LYS A 275 30.49 -0.95 16.60
N GLN A 276 30.72 -0.09 15.59
CA GLN A 276 29.77 0.97 15.24
C GLN A 276 28.49 0.41 14.60
N ALA A 277 28.59 -0.62 13.75
CA ALA A 277 27.42 -1.29 13.18
C ALA A 277 26.54 -1.91 14.29
N ILE A 278 27.18 -2.54 15.28
CA ILE A 278 26.49 -3.09 16.46
C ILE A 278 25.89 -1.98 17.34
N GLU A 279 26.59 -0.86 17.52
CA GLU A 279 26.09 0.30 18.27
C GLU A 279 24.83 0.88 17.63
N VAL A 280 24.85 1.09 16.31
CA VAL A 280 23.69 1.53 15.52
C VAL A 280 22.54 0.53 15.64
N ALA A 281 22.81 -0.77 15.43
CA ALA A 281 21.80 -1.82 15.56
C ALA A 281 21.20 -1.91 16.97
N THR A 282 22.01 -1.70 18.01
CA THR A 282 21.56 -1.69 19.41
C THR A 282 20.58 -0.53 19.66
N LEU A 283 20.87 0.65 19.09
CA LEU A 283 19.98 1.80 19.16
C LEU A 283 18.65 1.51 18.44
N GLY A 284 18.69 0.89 17.26
CA GLY A 284 17.48 0.49 16.53
C GLY A 284 16.63 -0.51 17.29
N LYS A 285 17.26 -1.51 17.93
CA LYS A 285 16.56 -2.45 18.81
C LYS A 285 15.82 -1.75 19.95
N LYS A 286 16.44 -0.76 20.59
CA LYS A 286 15.81 0.04 21.66
C LYS A 286 14.64 0.89 21.12
N LEU A 287 14.78 1.50 19.95
CA LEU A 287 13.69 2.24 19.30
C LEU A 287 12.51 1.33 18.98
N GLN A 288 12.74 0.14 18.41
CA GLN A 288 11.67 -0.84 18.18
C GLN A 288 11.00 -1.28 19.49
N GLN A 289 11.76 -1.44 20.59
CA GLN A 289 11.19 -1.77 21.89
C GLN A 289 10.30 -0.65 22.46
N HIS A 290 10.68 0.60 22.23
CA HIS A 290 9.89 1.78 22.65
C HIS A 290 8.58 1.89 21.90
N TYR A 291 8.61 1.74 20.57
CA TYR A 291 7.43 1.89 19.72
C TYR A 291 6.59 0.61 19.57
N PHE A 292 7.10 -0.56 19.94
CA PHE A 292 6.45 -1.87 19.84
C PHE A 292 6.21 -2.41 18.41
N PHE A 293 6.59 -1.67 17.36
CA PHE A 293 6.54 -2.11 15.97
C PHE A 293 7.89 -1.89 15.25
N PRO A 294 8.18 -2.62 14.16
CA PRO A 294 9.40 -2.44 13.39
C PRO A 294 9.58 -1.00 12.89
N GLN A 295 10.81 -0.50 12.93
CA GLN A 295 11.13 0.90 12.62
C GLN A 295 12.06 1.02 11.41
N ASP A 296 11.80 2.03 10.59
CA ASP A 296 12.69 2.62 9.59
C ASP A 296 13.31 3.88 10.21
N ILE A 297 14.64 3.87 10.39
CA ILE A 297 15.36 4.84 11.21
C ILE A 297 16.46 5.48 10.39
N GLU A 298 16.46 6.81 10.33
CA GLU A 298 17.56 7.60 9.80
C GLU A 298 18.53 7.98 10.92
N TRP A 299 19.83 7.77 10.69
CA TRP A 299 20.87 8.01 11.69
C TRP A 299 22.10 8.69 11.10
N ALA A 300 22.86 9.33 11.98
CA ALA A 300 24.05 10.10 11.62
C ALA A 300 25.13 9.97 12.69
N ILE A 301 26.40 9.91 12.27
CA ILE A 301 27.58 9.91 13.16
C ILE A 301 28.41 11.17 12.89
N GLU A 302 28.58 11.99 13.93
CA GLU A 302 29.42 13.19 13.93
C GLU A 302 30.49 13.03 15.01
N ASN A 303 31.77 13.08 14.65
CA ASN A 303 32.89 12.92 15.59
C ASN A 303 32.78 11.66 16.49
N GLY A 304 32.30 10.56 15.92
CA GLY A 304 32.10 9.29 16.63
C GLY A 304 30.86 9.22 17.53
N LYS A 305 30.05 10.28 17.62
CA LYS A 305 28.77 10.27 18.34
C LYS A 305 27.62 9.93 17.41
N LEU A 306 26.82 8.94 17.78
CA LEU A 306 25.63 8.50 17.06
C LEU A 306 24.40 9.32 17.43
N PHE A 307 23.66 9.77 16.41
CA PHE A 307 22.42 10.50 16.53
C PHE A 307 21.30 9.83 15.73
N VAL A 308 20.07 9.91 16.22
CA VAL A 308 18.85 9.56 15.48
C VAL A 308 18.24 10.84 14.94
N VAL A 309 18.04 10.92 13.64
CA VAL A 309 17.50 12.13 13.00
C VAL A 309 16.03 11.97 12.61
N GLN A 310 15.55 10.73 12.42
CA GLN A 310 14.15 10.42 12.15
C GLN A 310 13.85 8.93 12.44
N THR A 311 12.61 8.62 12.81
CA THR A 311 12.08 7.24 12.89
C THR A 311 10.65 7.22 12.37
N ARG A 312 10.22 6.09 11.81
CA ARG A 312 8.83 5.82 11.43
C ARG A 312 8.52 4.31 11.42
N PRO A 313 7.24 3.90 11.55
CA PRO A 313 6.84 2.51 11.37
C PRO A 313 7.23 1.96 9.99
N ILE A 314 7.67 0.71 9.93
CA ILE A 314 7.71 -0.04 8.67
C ILE A 314 6.32 -0.60 8.41
N THR A 315 5.59 -0.01 7.45
CA THR A 315 4.21 -0.39 7.10
C THR A 315 4.13 -1.56 6.12
N THR A 316 5.23 -1.91 5.45
CA THR A 316 5.32 -3.04 4.51
C THR A 316 5.44 -4.40 5.20
N VAL A 317 5.43 -4.41 6.54
CA VAL A 317 5.73 -5.58 7.35
C VAL A 317 4.52 -5.86 8.23
N GLU A 318 3.49 -6.45 7.63
CA GLU A 318 2.53 -7.19 8.42
C GLU A 318 3.09 -8.56 8.83
N ALA A 319 2.72 -8.94 10.05
CA ALA A 319 3.50 -9.79 10.92
C ALA A 319 3.41 -11.29 10.60
N THR A 320 4.49 -11.85 10.02
CA THR A 320 4.78 -13.29 10.11
C THR A 320 5.53 -13.59 11.41
N THR A 321 4.81 -14.04 12.44
CA THR A 321 5.37 -14.89 13.52
C THR A 321 4.91 -16.30 13.14
N ASP A 322 5.80 -17.23 12.77
CA ASP A 322 6.70 -17.91 13.70
C ASP A 322 7.99 -18.45 13.05
N LYS A 323 8.95 -18.75 13.93
CA LYS A 323 10.30 -19.25 13.63
C LYS A 323 10.29 -20.75 13.28
N ASN A 324 11.30 -21.13 12.51
CA ASN A 324 11.75 -22.49 12.14
C ASN A 324 11.10 -23.14 10.92
N THR A 325 11.42 -22.63 9.72
CA THR A 325 11.70 -23.51 8.59
C THR A 325 12.76 -22.88 7.68
N GLN A 326 13.99 -23.40 7.72
CA GLN A 326 14.97 -23.17 6.66
C GLN A 326 14.45 -23.87 5.39
N VAL A 327 13.68 -23.16 4.55
CA VAL A 327 13.26 -23.71 3.27
C VAL A 327 14.33 -23.40 2.23
N GLN A 328 15.16 -24.40 1.93
CA GLN A 328 15.96 -24.45 0.71
C GLN A 328 15.01 -24.42 -0.49
N THR A 329 14.82 -23.26 -1.12
CA THR A 329 14.13 -23.16 -2.40
C THR A 329 14.99 -23.82 -3.48
N GLN A 330 14.48 -24.90 -4.08
CA GLN A 330 15.08 -25.53 -5.25
C GLN A 330 15.23 -24.49 -6.37
N ALA A 331 16.47 -24.25 -6.76
CA ALA A 331 16.82 -23.38 -7.87
C ALA A 331 16.13 -23.82 -9.16
N LYS A 332 15.24 -22.97 -9.72
CA LYS A 332 15.01 -22.98 -11.18
C LYS A 332 16.40 -22.82 -11.81
N ILE A 333 16.84 -23.81 -12.58
CA ILE A 333 18.17 -23.78 -13.21
C ILE A 333 18.22 -22.55 -14.12
N ILE A 334 18.95 -21.54 -13.69
CA ILE A 334 19.23 -20.35 -14.48
C ILE A 334 20.32 -20.75 -15.50
N THR A 335 19.91 -21.04 -16.73
CA THR A 335 20.81 -21.53 -17.79
C THR A 335 21.51 -20.41 -18.59
N GLY A 336 21.16 -19.15 -18.32
CA GLY A 336 21.69 -17.98 -19.03
C GLY A 336 23.01 -17.46 -18.46
N LYS A 337 23.83 -16.81 -19.29
CA LYS A 337 25.04 -16.12 -18.85
C LYS A 337 24.67 -14.94 -17.94
N LEU A 338 25.34 -14.79 -16.80
CA LEU A 338 25.17 -13.62 -15.93
C LEU A 338 25.59 -12.35 -16.70
N LEU A 339 24.67 -11.40 -16.84
CA LEU A 339 24.90 -10.11 -17.49
C LEU A 339 25.30 -9.03 -16.48
N LEU A 340 24.58 -8.96 -15.36
CA LEU A 340 24.74 -7.93 -14.34
C LEU A 340 24.47 -8.50 -12.95
N GLN A 341 25.07 -7.88 -11.94
CA GLN A 341 24.80 -8.14 -10.53
C GLN A 341 24.64 -6.80 -9.80
N GLY A 342 23.63 -6.72 -8.92
CA GLY A 342 23.29 -5.55 -8.11
C GLY A 342 23.03 -5.94 -6.66
N GLU A 343 22.18 -5.17 -5.99
CA GLU A 343 21.59 -5.48 -4.70
C GLU A 343 20.22 -6.15 -4.90
N PRO A 344 19.90 -7.20 -4.13
CA PRO A 344 18.55 -7.76 -4.10
C PRO A 344 17.60 -6.77 -3.43
N ALA A 345 16.58 -6.31 -4.17
CA ALA A 345 15.66 -5.28 -3.67
C ALA A 345 14.27 -5.83 -3.40
N SER A 346 13.70 -6.59 -4.33
CA SER A 346 12.38 -7.22 -4.17
C SER A 346 12.46 -8.64 -4.73
N PRO A 347 12.03 -9.67 -3.98
CA PRO A 347 12.25 -11.06 -4.34
C PRO A 347 11.42 -11.51 -5.57
N GLY A 348 11.84 -12.61 -6.17
CA GLY A 348 11.17 -13.27 -7.30
C GLY A 348 12.05 -13.37 -8.54
N VAL A 349 11.73 -14.31 -9.43
CA VAL A 349 12.49 -14.58 -10.66
C VAL A 349 11.58 -14.48 -11.87
N VAL A 350 11.92 -13.61 -12.83
CA VAL A 350 11.07 -13.29 -13.98
C VAL A 350 11.86 -13.09 -15.26
N THR A 351 11.25 -13.45 -16.39
CA THR A 351 11.77 -13.15 -17.73
C THR A 351 10.89 -12.10 -18.40
N GLY A 352 11.50 -11.10 -19.04
CA GLY A 352 10.75 -10.05 -19.73
C GLY A 352 11.60 -9.25 -20.71
N ILE A 353 10.98 -8.30 -21.39
CA ILE A 353 11.60 -7.50 -22.45
C ILE A 353 12.18 -6.23 -21.85
N VAL A 354 13.47 -5.98 -22.04
CA VAL A 354 14.15 -4.76 -21.58
C VAL A 354 13.55 -3.52 -22.25
N ASN A 355 13.09 -2.58 -21.42
CA ASN A 355 12.67 -1.27 -21.87
C ASN A 355 13.37 -0.20 -21.02
N ILE A 356 14.32 0.51 -21.64
CA ILE A 356 15.21 1.46 -20.99
C ILE A 356 14.59 2.85 -21.02
N LEU A 357 14.27 3.40 -19.86
CA LEU A 357 13.78 4.77 -19.72
C LEU A 357 14.89 5.70 -19.24
N LYS A 358 15.06 6.83 -19.91
CA LYS A 358 15.98 7.89 -19.48
C LYS A 358 15.38 8.83 -18.43
N SER A 359 14.05 8.97 -18.42
CA SER A 359 13.33 9.85 -17.49
C SER A 359 11.87 9.43 -17.35
N ALA A 360 11.18 9.96 -16.33
CA ALA A 360 9.76 9.71 -16.08
C ALA A 360 8.84 10.18 -17.22
N ARG A 361 9.30 11.07 -18.09
CA ARG A 361 8.50 11.51 -19.27
C ARG A 361 8.26 10.39 -20.28
N GLU A 362 9.01 9.30 -20.18
CA GLU A 362 8.96 8.17 -21.10
C GLU A 362 8.16 6.98 -20.57
N ILE A 363 7.49 7.11 -19.41
CA ILE A 363 6.73 6.02 -18.77
C ILE A 363 5.67 5.38 -19.67
N GLY A 364 5.13 6.12 -20.64
CA GLY A 364 4.19 5.60 -21.64
C GLY A 364 4.77 4.53 -22.58
N LYS A 365 6.11 4.38 -22.62
CA LYS A 365 6.77 3.34 -23.41
C LYS A 365 6.67 1.94 -22.79
N ILE A 366 6.41 1.85 -21.48
CA ILE A 366 6.37 0.58 -20.75
C ILE A 366 5.04 -0.13 -21.01
N LYS A 367 5.14 -1.38 -21.46
CA LYS A 367 4.01 -2.29 -21.69
C LYS A 367 4.03 -3.42 -20.67
N ARG A 368 2.89 -4.10 -20.50
CA ARG A 368 2.77 -5.29 -19.66
C ARG A 368 3.72 -6.37 -20.19
N GLY A 369 4.59 -6.91 -19.35
CA GLY A 369 5.64 -7.85 -19.76
C GLY A 369 7.04 -7.25 -19.93
N ASP A 370 7.15 -5.92 -19.90
CA ASP A 370 8.45 -5.25 -19.97
C ASP A 370 9.18 -5.29 -18.63
N ILE A 371 10.50 -5.33 -18.70
CA ILE A 371 11.40 -5.04 -17.59
C ILE A 371 11.80 -3.58 -17.69
N LEU A 372 11.40 -2.80 -16.69
CA LEU A 372 11.78 -1.40 -16.59
C LEU A 372 13.26 -1.32 -16.21
N VAL A 373 14.06 -0.74 -17.10
CA VAL A 373 15.48 -0.48 -16.86
C VAL A 373 15.72 1.03 -16.83
N THR A 374 16.32 1.57 -15.78
CA THR A 374 16.59 3.01 -15.69
C THR A 374 17.78 3.34 -14.77
N ASP A 375 18.22 4.60 -14.72
CA ASP A 375 19.33 4.99 -13.83
C ASP A 375 18.90 4.94 -12.36
N MET A 376 17.73 5.51 -12.07
CA MET A 376 17.02 5.49 -10.78
C MET A 376 15.52 5.71 -11.03
N THR A 377 14.66 5.31 -10.10
CA THR A 377 13.22 5.64 -10.15
C THR A 377 12.89 6.75 -9.16
N THR A 378 11.84 7.51 -9.49
CA THR A 378 11.20 8.52 -8.63
C THR A 378 9.69 8.22 -8.58
N PRO A 379 8.90 8.87 -7.71
CA PRO A 379 7.45 8.65 -7.64
C PRO A 379 6.73 8.74 -9.00
N ASP A 380 7.21 9.58 -9.91
CA ASP A 380 6.66 9.72 -11.26
C ASP A 380 6.76 8.43 -12.11
N PHE A 381 7.61 7.47 -11.73
CA PHE A 381 7.74 6.18 -12.39
C PHE A 381 6.71 5.14 -11.92
N VAL A 382 5.97 5.38 -10.84
CA VAL A 382 5.00 4.42 -10.27
C VAL A 382 4.02 3.87 -11.33
N PRO A 383 3.44 4.67 -12.24
CA PRO A 383 2.56 4.15 -13.28
C PRO A 383 3.25 3.15 -14.24
N ALA A 384 4.54 3.33 -14.51
CA ALA A 384 5.34 2.39 -15.28
C ALA A 384 5.74 1.16 -14.46
N MET A 385 6.09 1.35 -13.18
CA MET A 385 6.45 0.26 -12.26
C MET A 385 5.30 -0.74 -12.09
N LYS A 386 4.05 -0.26 -12.01
CA LYS A 386 2.84 -1.10 -11.99
C LYS A 386 2.63 -1.95 -13.24
N LYS A 387 3.17 -1.53 -14.38
CA LYS A 387 3.06 -2.25 -15.67
C LYS A 387 4.21 -3.22 -15.90
N ALA A 388 5.37 -2.95 -15.31
CA ALA A 388 6.57 -3.75 -15.49
C ALA A 388 6.49 -5.08 -14.73
N VAL A 389 7.10 -6.13 -15.29
CA VAL A 389 7.19 -7.45 -14.63
C VAL A 389 8.47 -7.61 -13.81
N ALA A 390 9.46 -6.75 -14.01
CA ALA A 390 10.63 -6.59 -13.16
C ALA A 390 11.19 -5.17 -13.29
N ILE A 391 11.99 -4.76 -12.31
CA ILE A 391 12.63 -3.44 -12.29
C ILE A 391 14.14 -3.61 -12.06
N VAL A 392 14.96 -2.99 -12.92
CA VAL A 392 16.41 -3.00 -12.80
C VAL A 392 16.95 -1.57 -12.83
N THR A 393 17.70 -1.15 -11.82
CA THR A 393 18.28 0.20 -11.76
C THR A 393 19.81 0.21 -11.65
N ASN A 394 20.45 1.25 -12.20
CA ASN A 394 21.90 1.46 -12.01
C ASN A 394 22.24 1.82 -10.57
N LYS A 395 21.43 2.68 -9.94
CA LYS A 395 21.64 3.22 -8.60
C LYS A 395 20.56 2.74 -7.63
N GLY A 396 20.83 2.93 -6.34
CA GLY A 396 19.93 2.54 -5.24
C GLY A 396 20.48 1.38 -4.41
N GLY A 397 20.08 1.34 -3.15
CA GLY A 397 20.22 0.20 -2.23
C GLY A 397 18.87 -0.45 -1.96
N GLN A 398 18.78 -1.35 -0.97
CA GLN A 398 17.54 -2.03 -0.58
C GLN A 398 16.45 -1.06 -0.09
N THR A 399 16.81 0.20 0.08
CA THR A 399 16.02 1.28 0.66
C THR A 399 15.64 2.34 -0.38
N SER A 400 16.11 2.18 -1.62
CA SER A 400 15.79 3.09 -2.70
C SER A 400 14.30 3.08 -3.04
N HIS A 401 13.81 4.18 -3.61
CA HIS A 401 12.44 4.28 -4.11
C HIS A 401 12.06 3.07 -5.00
N ALA A 402 12.97 2.62 -5.86
CA ALA A 402 12.79 1.42 -6.67
C ALA A 402 12.52 0.19 -5.81
N ALA A 403 13.29 -0.02 -4.75
CA ALA A 403 13.17 -1.18 -3.88
C ALA A 403 11.87 -1.17 -3.06
N ILE A 404 11.51 -0.03 -2.47
CA ILE A 404 10.33 0.11 -1.61
C ILE A 404 9.05 -0.16 -2.42
N VAL A 405 8.84 0.60 -3.50
CA VAL A 405 7.63 0.49 -4.33
C VAL A 405 7.55 -0.89 -5.00
N SER A 406 8.68 -1.48 -5.40
CA SER A 406 8.65 -2.82 -6.00
C SER A 406 8.20 -3.91 -5.03
N ARG A 407 8.49 -3.78 -3.73
CA ARG A 407 8.00 -4.71 -2.70
C ARG A 407 6.49 -4.56 -2.51
N GLU A 408 6.01 -3.33 -2.40
CA GLU A 408 4.57 -3.01 -2.29
C GLU A 408 3.78 -3.57 -3.49
N LEU A 409 4.39 -3.55 -4.68
CA LEU A 409 3.78 -4.07 -5.91
C LEU A 409 4.03 -5.57 -6.14
N GLY A 410 4.84 -6.25 -5.32
CA GLY A 410 5.22 -7.65 -5.52
C GLY A 410 6.01 -7.90 -6.82
N VAL A 411 6.74 -6.90 -7.32
CA VAL A 411 7.51 -6.95 -8.57
C VAL A 411 8.98 -7.24 -8.26
N PRO A 412 9.61 -8.26 -8.88
CA PRO A 412 11.03 -8.53 -8.70
C PRO A 412 11.91 -7.33 -9.05
N CYS A 413 12.87 -7.00 -8.17
CA CYS A 413 13.69 -5.81 -8.34
C CYS A 413 15.16 -6.05 -8.01
N VAL A 414 16.04 -5.55 -8.88
CA VAL A 414 17.49 -5.51 -8.69
C VAL A 414 17.96 -4.06 -8.84
N VAL A 415 18.57 -3.51 -7.80
CA VAL A 415 19.03 -2.11 -7.77
C VAL A 415 20.55 -2.04 -7.69
N GLY A 416 21.14 -0.87 -7.91
CA GLY A 416 22.59 -0.70 -7.70
C GLY A 416 23.49 -1.50 -8.66
N THR A 417 22.99 -1.84 -9.86
CA THR A 417 23.76 -2.59 -10.88
C THR A 417 24.90 -1.81 -11.51
N LYS A 418 24.97 -0.48 -11.28
CA LYS A 418 25.91 0.51 -11.81
C LYS A 418 25.83 0.76 -13.31
N THR A 419 25.64 -0.27 -14.13
CA THR A 419 25.77 -0.20 -15.59
C THR A 419 24.62 -0.86 -16.37
N ALA A 420 23.49 -1.17 -15.74
CA ALA A 420 22.33 -1.77 -16.43
C ALA A 420 21.89 -1.01 -17.68
N THR A 421 21.78 0.32 -17.64
CA THR A 421 21.37 1.11 -18.82
C THR A 421 22.37 1.09 -19.97
N GLN A 422 23.61 0.63 -19.73
CA GLN A 422 24.69 0.56 -20.72
C GLN A 422 24.87 -0.88 -21.25
N VAL A 423 24.76 -1.87 -20.37
CA VAL A 423 24.97 -3.29 -20.68
C VAL A 423 23.71 -3.91 -21.31
N LEU A 424 22.53 -3.55 -20.84
CA LEU A 424 21.27 -4.02 -21.39
C LEU A 424 20.91 -3.24 -22.65
N LYS A 425 20.23 -3.91 -23.59
CA LYS A 425 19.81 -3.31 -24.86
C LYS A 425 18.28 -3.31 -24.95
N GLN A 426 17.73 -2.21 -25.47
CA GLN A 426 16.29 -2.05 -25.72
C GLN A 426 15.74 -3.26 -26.50
N GLY A 427 14.60 -3.81 -26.05
CA GLY A 427 13.91 -4.91 -26.73
C GLY A 427 14.52 -6.29 -26.51
N ARG A 428 15.61 -6.42 -25.75
CA ARG A 428 16.24 -7.72 -25.46
C ARG A 428 15.50 -8.44 -24.34
N VAL A 429 15.41 -9.76 -24.43
CA VAL A 429 14.85 -10.58 -23.35
C VAL A 429 15.93 -10.88 -22.32
N ILE A 430 15.61 -10.69 -21.04
CA ILE A 430 16.48 -11.03 -19.91
C ILE A 430 15.70 -11.73 -18.81
N THR A 431 16.40 -12.46 -17.95
CA THR A 431 15.85 -13.02 -16.72
C THR A 431 16.41 -12.24 -15.52
N VAL A 432 15.54 -11.76 -14.64
CA VAL A 432 15.87 -11.02 -13.43
C VAL A 432 15.57 -11.90 -12.22
N ASP A 433 16.57 -12.13 -11.39
CA ASP A 433 16.44 -12.74 -10.07
C ASP A 433 16.60 -11.64 -9.01
N GLY A 434 15.45 -11.17 -8.51
CA GLY A 434 15.38 -10.11 -7.52
C GLY A 434 15.81 -10.54 -6.11
N ALA A 435 15.79 -11.85 -5.81
CA ALA A 435 16.23 -12.38 -4.53
C ALA A 435 17.76 -12.52 -4.45
N ALA A 436 18.40 -12.91 -5.56
CA ALA A 436 19.87 -12.99 -5.65
C ALA A 436 20.53 -11.69 -6.11
N GLY A 437 19.76 -10.70 -6.58
CA GLY A 437 20.29 -9.46 -7.12
C GLY A 437 21.01 -9.65 -8.46
N ARG A 438 20.56 -10.58 -9.31
CA ARG A 438 21.27 -11.00 -10.53
C ARG A 438 20.40 -10.89 -11.78
N VAL A 439 21.02 -10.55 -12.90
CA VAL A 439 20.36 -10.44 -14.21
C VAL A 439 21.10 -11.30 -15.21
N TYR A 440 20.36 -12.13 -15.94
CA TYR A 440 20.89 -13.14 -16.84
C TYR A 440 20.42 -12.93 -18.27
N GLU A 441 21.28 -13.34 -19.20
CA GLU A 441 20.97 -13.39 -20.62
C GLU A 441 19.90 -14.44 -20.89
N ASN A 442 18.99 -14.11 -21.80
CA ASN A 442 18.00 -15.06 -22.28
C ASN A 442 17.95 -15.03 -23.81
N ASN A 443 18.11 -16.20 -24.43
CA ASN A 443 18.18 -16.34 -25.89
C ASN A 443 16.81 -16.44 -26.56
N LEU A 444 15.72 -16.27 -25.80
CA LEU A 444 14.37 -16.20 -26.34
C LEU A 444 14.20 -14.99 -27.26
N LYS A 445 13.50 -15.18 -28.38
CA LYS A 445 13.05 -14.05 -29.21
C LYS A 445 11.95 -13.30 -28.45
N PRO A 446 11.85 -11.96 -28.57
CA PRO A 446 10.79 -11.18 -27.90
C PRO A 446 9.37 -11.69 -28.19
N SER A 447 9.13 -12.23 -29.38
CA SER A 447 7.85 -12.83 -29.80
C SER A 447 7.55 -14.21 -29.20
N SER A 448 8.55 -14.86 -28.59
CA SER A 448 8.45 -16.18 -27.95
C SER A 448 8.44 -16.12 -26.42
N VAL A 449 8.45 -14.92 -25.84
CA VAL A 449 8.30 -14.74 -24.40
C VAL A 449 6.82 -14.94 -24.07
N ASN A 450 6.46 -16.15 -23.62
CA ASN A 450 5.19 -16.36 -22.95
C ASN A 450 5.24 -15.61 -21.62
N PHE A 451 4.48 -14.52 -21.52
CA PHE A 451 4.27 -13.78 -20.30
C PHE A 451 3.37 -14.59 -19.35
N ALA A 452 3.88 -15.72 -18.87
CA ALA A 452 3.30 -16.36 -17.71
C ALA A 452 3.55 -15.41 -16.51
N PRO A 453 2.51 -15.08 -15.72
CA PRO A 453 2.68 -14.31 -14.50
C PRO A 453 3.79 -14.90 -13.63
N THR A 454 4.60 -14.02 -13.06
CA THR A 454 5.63 -14.31 -12.07
C THR A 454 5.15 -15.28 -11.01
N SER A 455 6.08 -16.13 -10.55
CA SER A 455 5.87 -17.10 -9.46
C SER A 455 5.11 -16.46 -8.30
N LYS A 456 3.93 -17.02 -8.05
CA LYS A 456 2.98 -16.62 -7.03
C LYS A 456 3.62 -16.73 -5.64
N PRO A 457 3.21 -15.90 -4.66
CA PRO A 457 3.64 -16.04 -3.27
C PRO A 457 3.47 -17.50 -2.81
N PHE A 458 4.54 -18.09 -2.30
CA PHE A 458 4.55 -19.44 -1.75
C PHE A 458 3.97 -19.34 -0.33
N TYR A 459 2.82 -19.97 -0.09
CA TYR A 459 2.21 -20.04 1.23
C TYR A 459 2.38 -21.48 1.75
N GLU A 460 3.14 -21.68 2.83
CA GLU A 460 3.25 -23.00 3.46
C GLU A 460 1.89 -23.39 4.06
N ALA A 461 1.45 -24.61 3.76
CA ALA A 461 0.26 -25.19 4.39
C ALA A 461 0.58 -25.49 5.86
N GLY A 462 -0.04 -24.75 6.78
CA GLY A 462 0.05 -25.01 8.23
C GLY A 462 -0.61 -26.35 8.63
N PRO A 463 -0.50 -26.76 9.91
CA PRO A 463 -1.15 -27.97 10.40
C PRO A 463 -2.65 -27.96 10.12
N ILE A 464 -3.21 -29.12 9.75
CA ILE A 464 -4.64 -29.28 9.48
C ILE A 464 -5.41 -29.22 10.80
N LEU A 465 -5.79 -28.01 11.20
CA LEU A 465 -6.69 -27.76 12.32
C LEU A 465 -8.12 -28.00 11.86
N LYS A 466 -8.85 -28.87 12.58
CA LYS A 466 -10.29 -29.03 12.40
C LYS A 466 -11.03 -27.95 13.19
N THR A 467 -11.91 -27.24 12.51
CA THR A 467 -12.81 -26.23 13.08
C THR A 467 -14.25 -26.55 12.70
N ALA A 468 -15.21 -26.20 13.55
CA ALA A 468 -16.64 -26.28 13.26
C ALA A 468 -17.06 -25.18 12.28
N THR A 469 -16.58 -23.95 12.50
CA THR A 469 -16.71 -22.85 11.56
C THR A 469 -15.76 -23.05 10.38
N LYS A 470 -16.27 -22.94 9.15
CA LYS A 470 -15.47 -23.11 7.94
C LYS A 470 -14.65 -21.87 7.60
N VAL A 471 -13.45 -22.07 7.09
CA VAL A 471 -12.58 -21.00 6.58
C VAL A 471 -12.53 -21.10 5.07
N TYR A 472 -13.23 -20.19 4.41
CA TYR A 472 -13.17 -19.99 2.97
C TYR A 472 -12.21 -18.87 2.60
N VAL A 473 -11.93 -18.75 1.31
CA VAL A 473 -11.06 -17.68 0.76
C VAL A 473 -11.81 -16.77 -0.21
N ASN A 474 -11.42 -15.49 -0.23
CA ASN A 474 -11.74 -14.52 -1.26
C ASN A 474 -10.73 -14.67 -2.42
N LEU A 475 -11.20 -14.99 -3.62
CA LEU A 475 -10.31 -15.26 -4.76
C LEU A 475 -10.81 -14.58 -6.04
N GLY A 476 -9.92 -13.90 -6.77
CA GLY A 476 -10.24 -13.24 -8.03
C GLY A 476 -9.37 -13.71 -9.21
N GLU A 477 -8.13 -14.11 -8.94
CA GLU A 477 -7.20 -14.58 -9.97
C GLU A 477 -7.26 -16.11 -10.12
N PRO A 478 -7.65 -16.64 -11.30
CA PRO A 478 -7.62 -18.09 -11.58
C PRO A 478 -6.25 -18.72 -11.35
N GLU A 479 -5.18 -17.94 -11.56
CA GLU A 479 -3.83 -18.43 -11.43
C GLU A 479 -3.56 -18.79 -9.95
N LEU A 480 -4.01 -18.02 -8.97
CA LEU A 480 -3.74 -18.33 -7.56
C LEU A 480 -4.45 -19.60 -7.04
N ALA A 481 -5.44 -20.11 -7.77
CA ALA A 481 -6.34 -21.15 -7.30
C ALA A 481 -5.64 -22.44 -6.85
N GLU A 482 -4.72 -22.99 -7.64
CA GLU A 482 -4.05 -24.26 -7.32
C GLU A 482 -3.21 -24.17 -6.04
N GLU A 483 -2.52 -23.05 -5.83
CA GLU A 483 -1.68 -22.86 -4.64
C GLU A 483 -2.53 -22.61 -3.40
N VAL A 484 -3.57 -21.78 -3.52
CA VAL A 484 -4.49 -21.51 -2.41
C VAL A 484 -5.26 -22.77 -2.03
N ALA A 485 -5.66 -23.59 -2.99
CA ALA A 485 -6.39 -24.83 -2.77
C ALA A 485 -5.57 -25.89 -1.98
N LYS A 486 -4.24 -25.81 -1.97
CA LYS A 486 -3.37 -26.72 -1.18
C LYS A 486 -3.33 -26.35 0.31
N ARG A 487 -3.83 -25.18 0.69
CA ARG A 487 -3.80 -24.67 2.06
C ARG A 487 -4.94 -25.22 2.89
N ASN A 488 -4.95 -24.87 4.18
CA ASN A 488 -6.00 -25.27 5.12
C ASN A 488 -7.29 -24.45 4.92
N VAL A 489 -7.88 -24.54 3.72
CA VAL A 489 -9.07 -23.81 3.26
C VAL A 489 -10.19 -24.77 2.85
N ASP A 490 -11.42 -24.45 3.23
CA ASP A 490 -12.60 -25.30 3.02
C ASP A 490 -13.34 -25.03 1.71
N GLY A 491 -12.93 -24.01 0.94
CA GLY A 491 -13.61 -23.56 -0.27
C GLY A 491 -13.35 -22.10 -0.61
N VAL A 492 -13.98 -21.61 -1.67
CA VAL A 492 -13.98 -20.19 -2.05
C VAL A 492 -15.34 -19.61 -1.66
N GLY A 493 -15.36 -18.71 -0.69
CA GLY A 493 -16.58 -18.11 -0.15
C GLY A 493 -17.01 -16.87 -0.93
N LEU A 494 -16.06 -16.31 -1.69
CA LEU A 494 -16.28 -15.18 -2.59
C LEU A 494 -15.30 -15.27 -3.77
N LEU A 495 -15.79 -15.79 -4.89
CA LEU A 495 -15.11 -15.66 -6.17
C LEU A 495 -15.57 -14.35 -6.83
N ARG A 496 -14.64 -13.41 -7.00
CA ARG A 496 -14.85 -12.12 -7.68
C ARG A 496 -14.36 -12.20 -9.12
N ALA A 497 -15.27 -12.09 -10.08
CA ALA A 497 -14.96 -12.26 -11.49
C ALA A 497 -14.57 -10.95 -12.21
N GLU A 498 -14.63 -9.82 -11.52
CA GLU A 498 -14.32 -8.49 -12.05
C GLU A 498 -12.93 -8.45 -12.71
N PHE A 499 -11.92 -9.08 -12.12
CA PHE A 499 -10.58 -9.19 -12.72
C PHE A 499 -10.57 -10.00 -14.03
N MET A 500 -11.32 -11.10 -14.08
CA MET A 500 -11.44 -11.92 -15.29
C MET A 500 -12.11 -11.12 -16.41
N ILE A 501 -13.17 -10.39 -16.07
CA ILE A 501 -13.90 -9.53 -17.01
C ILE A 501 -13.04 -8.36 -17.48
N ALA A 502 -12.30 -7.72 -16.57
CA ALA A 502 -11.36 -6.66 -16.92
C ALA A 502 -10.25 -7.16 -17.86
N ASN A 503 -9.78 -8.40 -17.71
CA ASN A 503 -8.81 -9.01 -18.62
C ASN A 503 -9.39 -9.34 -20.01
N ILE A 504 -10.70 -9.59 -20.14
CA ILE A 504 -11.38 -9.63 -21.45
C ILE A 504 -11.27 -8.26 -22.15
N GLY A 505 -11.29 -7.17 -21.35
CA GLY A 505 -10.93 -5.82 -21.78
C GLY A 505 -11.95 -5.11 -22.66
N THR A 506 -13.06 -5.75 -22.99
CA THR A 506 -14.15 -5.21 -23.83
C THR A 506 -15.47 -5.30 -23.11
N HIS A 507 -16.28 -4.24 -23.20
CA HIS A 507 -17.59 -4.20 -22.55
C HIS A 507 -18.50 -5.35 -23.06
N PRO A 508 -19.20 -6.10 -22.20
CA PRO A 508 -19.98 -7.27 -22.64
C PRO A 508 -21.08 -6.91 -23.65
N LYS A 509 -21.78 -5.78 -23.48
CA LYS A 509 -22.79 -5.33 -24.48
C LYS A 509 -22.19 -5.02 -25.85
N LYS A 510 -20.93 -4.58 -25.90
CA LYS A 510 -20.23 -4.41 -27.17
C LYS A 510 -19.98 -5.75 -27.84
N LEU A 511 -19.54 -6.76 -27.08
CA LEU A 511 -19.36 -8.11 -27.61
C LEU A 511 -20.68 -8.70 -28.10
N ILE A 512 -21.80 -8.44 -27.41
CA ILE A 512 -23.14 -8.81 -27.87
C ILE A 512 -23.46 -8.14 -29.21
N HIS A 513 -23.29 -6.82 -29.29
CA HIS A 513 -23.55 -6.06 -30.52
C HIS A 513 -22.67 -6.54 -31.70
N GLU A 514 -21.41 -6.90 -31.44
CA GLU A 514 -20.49 -7.45 -32.43
C GLU A 514 -20.70 -8.95 -32.73
N LYS A 515 -21.72 -9.60 -32.14
CA LYS A 515 -21.99 -11.05 -32.23
C LYS A 515 -20.81 -11.93 -31.78
N LYS A 516 -20.04 -11.46 -30.79
CA LYS A 516 -18.89 -12.13 -30.17
C LYS A 516 -19.14 -12.52 -28.72
N SER A 517 -20.40 -12.67 -28.31
CA SER A 517 -20.79 -13.04 -26.93
C SER A 517 -20.07 -14.30 -26.42
N GLN A 518 -19.84 -15.28 -27.30
CA GLN A 518 -19.15 -16.52 -26.93
C GLN A 518 -17.72 -16.28 -26.42
N VAL A 519 -17.04 -15.21 -26.86
CA VAL A 519 -15.70 -14.86 -26.35
C VAL A 519 -15.78 -14.56 -24.86
N PHE A 520 -16.81 -13.83 -24.43
CA PHE A 520 -17.03 -13.53 -23.02
C PHE A 520 -17.35 -14.80 -22.23
N VAL A 521 -18.32 -15.58 -22.70
CA VAL A 521 -18.76 -16.83 -22.06
C VAL A 521 -17.60 -17.80 -21.87
N ASN A 522 -16.83 -18.05 -22.94
CA ASN A 522 -15.70 -18.98 -22.90
C ASN A 522 -14.58 -18.50 -21.98
N SER A 523 -14.22 -17.22 -22.05
CA SER A 523 -13.13 -16.66 -21.22
C SER A 523 -13.48 -16.71 -19.74
N LEU A 524 -14.72 -16.34 -19.40
CA LEU A 524 -15.21 -16.39 -18.03
C LEU A 524 -15.33 -17.84 -17.53
N ALA A 525 -15.87 -18.75 -18.35
CA ALA A 525 -15.98 -20.17 -18.02
C ALA A 525 -14.60 -20.83 -17.83
N GLU A 526 -13.59 -20.46 -18.61
CA GLU A 526 -12.22 -20.96 -18.44
C GLU A 526 -11.65 -20.54 -17.07
N GLY A 527 -11.78 -19.25 -16.72
CA GLY A 527 -11.29 -18.72 -15.44
C GLY A 527 -11.99 -19.36 -14.24
N ILE A 528 -13.31 -19.43 -14.26
CA ILE A 528 -14.10 -20.09 -13.20
C ILE A 528 -13.78 -21.58 -13.14
N GLY A 529 -13.68 -22.25 -14.30
CA GLY A 529 -13.38 -23.67 -14.40
C GLY A 529 -12.05 -24.05 -13.74
N LYS A 530 -11.00 -23.26 -13.96
CA LYS A 530 -9.68 -23.45 -13.29
C LYS A 530 -9.80 -23.38 -11.77
N ILE A 531 -10.58 -22.43 -11.25
CA ILE A 531 -10.81 -22.31 -9.80
C ILE A 531 -11.59 -23.53 -9.30
N CYS A 532 -12.70 -23.88 -9.94
CA CYS A 532 -13.51 -25.04 -9.53
C CYS A 532 -12.71 -26.34 -9.54
N GLN A 533 -11.85 -26.53 -10.55
CA GLN A 533 -10.97 -27.68 -10.65
C GLN A 533 -9.99 -27.76 -9.48
N ALA A 534 -9.33 -26.65 -9.14
CA ALA A 534 -8.35 -26.60 -8.05
C ALA A 534 -8.99 -26.95 -6.69
N PHE A 535 -10.23 -26.50 -6.45
CA PHE A 535 -10.92 -26.73 -5.18
C PHE A 535 -11.60 -28.10 -5.08
N GLY A 536 -11.74 -28.85 -6.19
CA GLY A 536 -12.28 -30.20 -6.20
C GLY A 536 -13.74 -30.25 -5.76
N GLU A 537 -14.05 -30.97 -4.68
CA GLU A 537 -15.41 -31.03 -4.13
C GLU A 537 -15.76 -29.83 -3.25
N ARG A 538 -14.76 -29.04 -2.82
CA ARG A 538 -14.97 -27.87 -1.96
C ARG A 538 -15.75 -26.79 -2.71
N PRO A 539 -16.72 -26.13 -2.05
CA PRO A 539 -17.59 -25.15 -2.70
C PRO A 539 -16.81 -23.96 -3.25
N VAL A 540 -17.27 -23.46 -4.40
CA VAL A 540 -16.81 -22.22 -5.01
C VAL A 540 -18.02 -21.32 -5.24
N VAL A 541 -18.14 -20.27 -4.42
CA VAL A 541 -19.26 -19.34 -4.46
C VAL A 541 -18.94 -18.20 -5.41
N TYR A 542 -19.45 -18.27 -6.64
CA TYR A 542 -19.34 -17.21 -7.63
C TYR A 542 -20.30 -16.07 -7.31
N ARG A 543 -19.77 -14.87 -7.08
CA ARG A 543 -20.57 -13.65 -7.02
C ARG A 543 -20.80 -13.14 -8.44
N ALA A 544 -22.06 -12.99 -8.83
CA ALA A 544 -22.39 -12.30 -10.07
C ALA A 544 -21.76 -10.91 -10.12
N THR A 545 -21.47 -10.41 -11.33
CA THR A 545 -20.68 -9.18 -11.47
C THR A 545 -21.34 -8.00 -10.77
N ASP A 546 -20.59 -7.31 -9.91
CA ASP A 546 -21.08 -6.15 -9.18
C ASP A 546 -20.36 -4.85 -9.57
N PHE A 547 -19.91 -4.78 -10.83
CA PHE A 547 -19.28 -3.57 -11.36
C PHE A 547 -20.23 -2.38 -11.30
N LYS A 548 -19.68 -1.25 -10.87
CA LYS A 548 -20.28 0.07 -10.96
C LYS A 548 -20.22 0.56 -12.42
N THR A 549 -21.06 1.52 -12.77
CA THR A 549 -21.10 2.13 -14.12
C THR A 549 -19.75 2.69 -14.55
N ASN A 550 -19.07 3.40 -13.65
CA ASN A 550 -17.73 3.93 -13.89
C ASN A 550 -16.67 2.84 -14.10
N GLU A 551 -16.83 1.64 -13.56
CA GLU A 551 -15.89 0.54 -13.80
C GLU A 551 -16.13 -0.08 -15.19
N TYR A 552 -17.39 -0.30 -15.55
CA TYR A 552 -17.75 -0.78 -16.89
C TYR A 552 -17.41 0.23 -18.00
N SER A 553 -17.55 1.54 -17.74
CA SER A 553 -17.28 2.59 -18.74
C SER A 553 -15.81 2.59 -19.20
N HIS A 554 -14.88 2.21 -18.32
CA HIS A 554 -13.46 2.10 -18.62
C HIS A 554 -13.09 0.89 -19.50
N LEU A 555 -13.99 -0.08 -19.70
CA LEU A 555 -13.75 -1.16 -20.66
C LEU A 555 -13.86 -0.64 -22.10
N LYS A 556 -13.20 -1.31 -23.05
CA LYS A 556 -13.24 -0.88 -24.46
C LYS A 556 -14.69 -0.82 -24.96
N GLY A 557 -15.14 0.38 -25.30
CA GLY A 557 -16.51 0.66 -25.76
C GLY A 557 -17.58 0.71 -24.67
N GLY A 558 -17.19 0.78 -23.39
CA GLY A 558 -18.10 0.88 -22.25
C GLY A 558 -18.85 2.21 -22.18
N GLU A 559 -18.19 3.33 -22.51
CA GLU A 559 -18.80 4.68 -22.51
C GLU A 559 -20.13 4.77 -23.29
N ALA A 560 -20.30 3.95 -24.34
CA ALA A 560 -21.53 3.92 -25.14
C ALA A 560 -22.73 3.27 -24.43
N TYR A 561 -22.49 2.51 -23.36
CA TYR A 561 -23.49 1.68 -22.68
C TYR A 561 -23.71 2.06 -21.21
N GLU A 562 -22.82 2.88 -20.65
CA GLU A 562 -22.75 3.15 -19.22
C GLU A 562 -23.05 4.63 -18.93
N PRO A 563 -24.12 4.93 -18.18
CA PRO A 563 -24.45 6.31 -17.82
C PRO A 563 -23.45 6.85 -16.80
N THR A 564 -23.21 8.16 -16.82
CA THR A 564 -22.48 8.84 -15.74
C THR A 564 -23.39 8.99 -14.53
N GLU A 565 -22.94 8.52 -13.37
CA GLU A 565 -23.69 8.60 -12.11
C GLU A 565 -22.98 9.48 -11.09
N PRO A 566 -23.70 10.30 -10.31
CA PRO A 566 -23.10 11.11 -9.27
C PRO A 566 -22.52 10.27 -8.12
N ASN A 567 -23.16 9.14 -7.81
CA ASN A 567 -22.74 8.22 -6.75
C ASN A 567 -22.77 6.76 -7.25
N PRO A 568 -21.75 6.31 -8.01
CA PRO A 568 -21.72 4.96 -8.59
C PRO A 568 -21.80 3.83 -7.54
N MET A 569 -21.40 4.09 -6.28
CA MET A 569 -21.52 3.12 -5.17
C MET A 569 -22.98 2.69 -4.94
N LEU A 570 -23.93 3.62 -5.05
CA LEU A 570 -25.37 3.41 -4.84
C LEU A 570 -26.15 3.20 -6.15
N GLY A 571 -25.45 3.29 -7.28
CA GLY A 571 -26.01 3.44 -8.62
C GLY A 571 -26.36 2.13 -9.34
N TYR A 572 -26.23 2.15 -10.66
CA TYR A 572 -26.71 1.10 -11.57
C TYR A 572 -25.81 -0.15 -11.55
N ARG A 573 -26.01 -1.01 -10.54
CA ARG A 573 -25.22 -2.23 -10.27
C ARG A 573 -26.04 -3.36 -9.60
N GLY A 574 -25.42 -4.52 -9.46
CA GLY A 574 -25.96 -5.72 -8.81
C GLY A 574 -27.31 -6.17 -9.37
N ALA A 575 -28.18 -6.71 -8.50
CA ALA A 575 -29.48 -7.27 -8.89
C ALA A 575 -30.33 -6.35 -9.77
N TYR A 576 -30.35 -5.05 -9.47
CA TYR A 576 -31.08 -4.06 -10.27
C TYR A 576 -30.62 -4.04 -11.73
N ARG A 577 -29.31 -4.08 -11.97
CA ARG A 577 -28.76 -4.15 -13.34
C ARG A 577 -29.22 -5.42 -14.05
N TYR A 578 -29.22 -6.56 -13.36
CA TYR A 578 -29.57 -7.85 -13.97
C TYR A 578 -31.02 -7.92 -14.45
N ILE A 579 -31.95 -7.29 -13.73
CA ILE A 579 -33.38 -7.33 -14.09
C ILE A 579 -33.76 -6.25 -15.10
N HIS A 580 -33.04 -5.13 -15.14
CA HIS A 580 -33.31 -4.05 -16.09
C HIS A 580 -32.59 -4.25 -17.42
N ASP A 581 -31.41 -4.88 -17.42
CA ASP A 581 -30.69 -5.28 -18.61
C ASP A 581 -30.03 -6.65 -18.40
N ALA A 582 -30.81 -7.70 -18.67
CA ALA A 582 -30.41 -9.08 -18.45
C ALA A 582 -29.30 -9.57 -19.39
N ALA A 583 -29.04 -8.88 -20.49
CA ALA A 583 -28.21 -9.40 -21.57
C ALA A 583 -26.78 -9.74 -21.12
N VAL A 584 -26.21 -8.95 -20.21
CA VAL A 584 -24.88 -9.23 -19.64
C VAL A 584 -24.94 -10.37 -18.62
N PHE A 585 -25.96 -10.38 -17.76
CA PHE A 585 -26.13 -11.41 -16.74
C PHE A 585 -26.41 -12.79 -17.36
N GLU A 586 -27.14 -12.85 -18.46
CA GLU A 586 -27.37 -14.08 -19.23
C GLU A 586 -26.06 -14.72 -19.72
N LEU A 587 -25.06 -13.91 -20.11
CA LEU A 587 -23.74 -14.44 -20.48
C LEU A 587 -23.01 -15.06 -19.28
N GLU A 588 -23.14 -14.47 -18.09
CA GLU A 588 -22.59 -15.05 -16.86
C GLU A 588 -23.29 -16.37 -16.51
N LEU A 589 -24.62 -16.42 -16.61
CA LEU A 589 -25.39 -17.64 -16.39
C LEU A 589 -25.02 -18.73 -17.40
N GLU A 590 -24.77 -18.37 -18.66
CA GLU A 590 -24.28 -19.30 -19.68
C GLU A 590 -22.89 -19.85 -19.32
N ALA A 591 -21.97 -19.00 -18.86
CA ALA A 591 -20.65 -19.43 -18.41
C ALA A 591 -20.76 -20.39 -17.20
N ILE A 592 -21.59 -20.07 -16.21
CA ILE A 592 -21.85 -20.95 -15.04
C ILE A 592 -22.41 -22.30 -15.50
N LYS A 593 -23.39 -22.30 -16.42
CA LYS A 593 -23.94 -23.54 -17.00
C LYS A 593 -22.88 -24.35 -17.72
N TYR A 594 -22.03 -23.69 -18.51
CA TYR A 594 -20.95 -24.37 -19.22
C TYR A 594 -20.01 -25.06 -18.22
N VAL A 595 -19.54 -24.34 -17.20
CA VAL A 595 -18.67 -24.90 -16.16
C VAL A 595 -19.33 -26.08 -15.43
N ARG A 596 -20.61 -25.96 -15.06
CA ARG A 596 -21.31 -27.00 -14.31
C ARG A 596 -21.70 -28.22 -15.15
N ASN A 597 -22.15 -28.00 -16.38
CA ASN A 597 -22.80 -29.05 -17.19
C ASN A 597 -21.87 -29.64 -18.25
N LYS A 598 -20.94 -28.85 -18.80
CA LYS A 598 -19.95 -29.33 -19.77
C LYS A 598 -18.64 -29.73 -19.12
N LEU A 599 -18.11 -28.91 -18.20
CA LEU A 599 -16.87 -29.25 -17.47
C LEU A 599 -17.12 -30.15 -16.24
N GLY A 600 -18.37 -30.28 -15.80
CA GLY A 600 -18.76 -31.22 -14.74
C GLY A 600 -18.53 -30.71 -13.31
N PHE A 601 -18.10 -29.46 -13.12
CA PHE A 601 -17.79 -28.91 -11.80
C PHE A 601 -19.04 -28.54 -11.00
N LYS A 602 -19.54 -29.50 -10.20
CA LYS A 602 -20.76 -29.34 -9.41
C LYS A 602 -20.58 -28.52 -8.13
N ASN A 603 -19.35 -28.16 -7.76
CA ASN A 603 -19.02 -27.32 -6.61
C ASN A 603 -19.24 -25.81 -6.85
N LEU A 604 -19.54 -25.38 -8.07
CA LEU A 604 -19.82 -23.96 -8.40
C LEU A 604 -21.22 -23.52 -7.98
N TRP A 605 -21.31 -22.58 -7.04
CA TRP A 605 -22.56 -21.97 -6.57
C TRP A 605 -22.67 -20.53 -7.06
N LEU A 606 -23.88 -19.94 -6.98
CA LEU A 606 -24.14 -18.57 -7.42
C LEU A 606 -24.58 -17.71 -6.24
N MET A 607 -23.99 -16.53 -6.11
CA MET A 607 -24.35 -15.49 -5.14
C MET A 607 -24.75 -14.20 -5.86
N ILE A 608 -25.88 -13.62 -5.45
CA ILE A 608 -26.40 -12.37 -6.01
C ILE A 608 -26.04 -11.18 -5.11
N PRO A 609 -25.30 -10.18 -5.61
CA PRO A 609 -24.96 -8.97 -4.88
C PRO A 609 -25.98 -7.84 -5.03
N PHE A 610 -25.88 -6.87 -4.14
CA PHE A 610 -26.54 -5.56 -4.13
C PHE A 610 -28.06 -5.62 -4.38
N VAL A 611 -28.73 -6.53 -3.67
CA VAL A 611 -30.17 -6.77 -3.77
C VAL A 611 -30.92 -5.76 -2.91
N ARG A 612 -31.66 -4.82 -3.49
CA ARG A 612 -32.28 -3.70 -2.76
C ARG A 612 -33.62 -4.03 -2.12
N ASN A 613 -34.34 -5.02 -2.65
CA ASN A 613 -35.64 -5.41 -2.15
C ASN A 613 -35.98 -6.86 -2.54
N VAL A 614 -36.96 -7.44 -1.85
CA VAL A 614 -37.36 -8.84 -2.02
C VAL A 614 -37.79 -9.14 -3.46
N LYS A 615 -38.43 -8.18 -4.14
CA LYS A 615 -38.88 -8.33 -5.53
C LYS A 615 -37.70 -8.45 -6.50
N GLU A 616 -36.64 -7.66 -6.31
CA GLU A 616 -35.41 -7.80 -7.11
C GLU A 616 -34.85 -9.22 -7.03
N LEU A 617 -34.77 -9.81 -5.83
CA LEU A 617 -34.29 -11.18 -5.66
C LEU A 617 -35.21 -12.20 -6.36
N GLN A 618 -36.53 -12.01 -6.27
CA GLN A 618 -37.51 -12.87 -6.94
C GLN A 618 -37.34 -12.84 -8.46
N GLU A 619 -37.18 -11.66 -9.05
CA GLU A 619 -36.99 -11.50 -10.49
C GLU A 619 -35.63 -12.07 -10.94
N VAL A 620 -34.54 -11.80 -10.22
CA VAL A 620 -33.24 -12.42 -10.50
C VAL A 620 -33.33 -13.94 -10.44
N LYS A 621 -34.02 -14.49 -9.43
CA LYS A 621 -34.22 -15.95 -9.32
C LYS A 621 -34.99 -16.52 -10.50
N LYS A 622 -36.00 -15.81 -11.04
CA LYS A 622 -36.69 -16.23 -12.27
C LYS A 622 -35.74 -16.27 -13.47
N LEU A 623 -34.86 -15.28 -13.64
CA LEU A 623 -33.85 -15.28 -14.71
C LEU A 623 -32.88 -16.46 -14.57
N VAL A 624 -32.41 -16.74 -13.35
CA VAL A 624 -31.54 -17.89 -13.07
C VAL A 624 -32.25 -19.20 -13.44
N ILE A 625 -33.52 -19.38 -13.06
CA ILE A 625 -34.33 -20.56 -13.40
C ILE A 625 -34.56 -20.66 -14.92
N ALA A 626 -34.92 -19.56 -15.57
CA ALA A 626 -35.15 -19.50 -17.02
C ALA A 626 -33.89 -19.84 -17.82
N SER A 627 -32.71 -19.51 -17.29
CA SER A 627 -31.45 -19.94 -17.89
C SER A 627 -31.22 -21.45 -17.78
N GLY A 628 -31.96 -22.17 -16.93
CA GLY A 628 -31.80 -23.61 -16.69
C GLY A 628 -30.90 -23.93 -15.48
N LEU A 629 -30.71 -22.97 -14.58
CA LEU A 629 -30.07 -23.17 -13.29
C LEU A 629 -31.13 -23.09 -12.18
N SER A 630 -31.30 -24.16 -11.41
CA SER A 630 -32.23 -24.18 -10.27
C SER A 630 -31.57 -24.79 -9.06
N ARG A 631 -32.03 -24.40 -7.87
CA ARG A 631 -31.53 -24.92 -6.60
C ARG A 631 -31.65 -26.44 -6.58
N THR A 632 -30.56 -27.11 -6.27
CA THR A 632 -30.49 -28.57 -6.14
C THR A 632 -29.61 -28.94 -4.94
N GLN A 633 -29.34 -30.22 -4.74
CA GLN A 633 -28.36 -30.64 -3.72
C GLN A 633 -26.97 -30.06 -3.99
N THR A 634 -26.58 -29.89 -5.26
CA THR A 634 -25.23 -29.43 -5.65
C THR A 634 -25.17 -27.99 -6.17
N PHE A 635 -26.29 -27.40 -6.58
CA PHE A 635 -26.35 -25.97 -6.93
C PHE A 635 -27.05 -25.19 -5.83
N LYS A 636 -26.30 -24.29 -5.19
CA LYS A 636 -26.81 -23.40 -4.15
C LYS A 636 -26.95 -21.99 -4.70
N LEU A 637 -28.02 -21.32 -4.28
CA LEU A 637 -28.25 -19.91 -4.56
C LEU A 637 -28.09 -19.11 -3.28
N TRP A 638 -27.11 -18.22 -3.24
CA TRP A 638 -26.81 -17.34 -2.13
C TRP A 638 -27.18 -15.89 -2.44
N MET A 639 -27.33 -15.09 -1.39
CA MET A 639 -27.49 -13.64 -1.49
C MET A 639 -26.42 -12.95 -0.66
N MET A 640 -25.87 -11.84 -1.17
CA MET A 640 -25.02 -10.99 -0.35
C MET A 640 -25.87 -10.07 0.53
N VAL A 641 -25.59 -10.04 1.83
CA VAL A 641 -26.22 -9.15 2.80
C VAL A 641 -25.26 -8.01 3.06
N GLU A 642 -25.45 -6.90 2.35
CA GLU A 642 -24.45 -5.82 2.31
C GLU A 642 -25.06 -4.42 2.35
N ILE A 643 -26.37 -4.32 2.51
CA ILE A 643 -27.09 -3.06 2.63
C ILE A 643 -28.08 -3.15 3.81
N PRO A 644 -28.44 -2.02 4.48
CA PRO A 644 -29.24 -2.06 5.71
C PRO A 644 -30.60 -2.75 5.56
N VAL A 645 -31.28 -2.60 4.43
CA VAL A 645 -32.57 -3.25 4.18
C VAL A 645 -32.46 -4.79 4.16
N ASN A 646 -31.30 -5.35 3.79
CA ASN A 646 -31.07 -6.80 3.81
C ASN A 646 -30.97 -7.31 5.25
N VAL A 647 -30.47 -6.49 6.17
CA VAL A 647 -30.42 -6.79 7.60
C VAL A 647 -31.82 -6.75 8.19
N ILE A 648 -32.57 -5.69 7.90
CA ILE A 648 -33.91 -5.44 8.48
C ILE A 648 -34.95 -6.45 7.98
N LEU A 649 -34.93 -6.79 6.69
CA LEU A 649 -35.92 -7.65 6.04
C LEU A 649 -35.38 -9.06 5.75
N LEU A 650 -34.35 -9.50 6.47
CA LEU A 650 -33.62 -10.73 6.16
C LEU A 650 -34.54 -11.96 6.04
N ASP A 651 -35.52 -12.13 6.93
CA ASP A 651 -36.50 -13.22 6.87
C ASP A 651 -37.23 -13.28 5.52
N GLN A 652 -37.64 -12.13 4.99
CA GLN A 652 -38.39 -12.05 3.72
C GLN A 652 -37.50 -12.38 2.52
N PHE A 653 -36.23 -11.96 2.55
CA PHE A 653 -35.26 -12.36 1.54
C PHE A 653 -35.00 -13.87 1.57
N ILE A 654 -34.93 -14.47 2.77
CA ILE A 654 -34.80 -15.92 2.95
C ILE A 654 -36.02 -16.66 2.40
N ASP A 655 -37.23 -16.12 2.59
CA ASP A 655 -38.49 -16.69 2.09
C ASP A 655 -38.57 -16.78 0.56
N VAL A 656 -37.80 -15.96 -0.18
CA VAL A 656 -37.65 -16.12 -1.64
C VAL A 656 -37.05 -17.49 -1.99
N GLY A 657 -36.40 -18.14 -1.03
CA GLY A 657 -35.85 -19.47 -1.12
C GLY A 657 -34.43 -19.42 -1.68
N ILE A 658 -33.51 -18.95 -0.85
CA ILE A 658 -32.05 -19.04 -0.99
C ILE A 658 -31.50 -20.12 -0.04
N ASP A 659 -30.29 -20.62 -0.30
CA ASP A 659 -29.63 -21.66 0.52
C ASP A 659 -28.70 -21.08 1.57
N GLY A 660 -28.27 -19.83 1.39
CA GLY A 660 -27.32 -19.17 2.26
C GLY A 660 -27.15 -17.70 1.95
N ILE A 661 -26.40 -17.04 2.81
CA ILE A 661 -26.05 -15.63 2.69
C ILE A 661 -24.56 -15.42 2.92
N SER A 662 -24.00 -14.37 2.33
CA SER A 662 -22.67 -13.87 2.70
C SER A 662 -22.78 -12.39 3.07
N VAL A 663 -22.31 -12.00 4.25
CA VAL A 663 -22.30 -10.59 4.64
C VAL A 663 -21.15 -9.88 3.94
N GLY A 664 -21.43 -8.85 3.16
CA GLY A 664 -20.42 -7.96 2.59
C GLY A 664 -20.13 -6.82 3.59
N THR A 665 -19.14 -7.02 4.47
CA THR A 665 -18.93 -6.10 5.61
C THR A 665 -18.52 -4.70 5.19
N ASN A 666 -17.84 -4.57 4.04
CA ASN A 666 -17.41 -3.28 3.52
C ASN A 666 -18.60 -2.37 3.19
N ASP A 667 -19.47 -2.80 2.26
CA ASP A 667 -20.64 -2.03 1.86
C ASP A 667 -21.64 -1.89 3.01
N LEU A 668 -21.80 -2.94 3.83
CA LEU A 668 -22.70 -2.87 4.99
C LEU A 668 -22.25 -1.80 6.00
N THR A 669 -20.96 -1.74 6.30
CA THR A 669 -20.39 -0.72 7.21
C THR A 669 -20.56 0.66 6.63
N MET A 670 -20.21 0.87 5.36
CA MET A 670 -20.37 2.15 4.69
C MET A 670 -21.81 2.67 4.77
N LEU A 671 -22.79 1.80 4.54
CA LEU A 671 -24.20 2.20 4.49
C LEU A 671 -24.88 2.29 5.85
N LEU A 672 -24.45 1.51 6.84
CA LEU A 672 -24.94 1.65 8.21
C LEU A 672 -24.41 2.92 8.87
N LEU A 673 -23.15 3.29 8.59
CA LEU A 673 -22.52 4.47 9.19
C LEU A 673 -22.69 5.74 8.35
N GLY A 674 -23.12 5.61 7.10
CA GLY A 674 -23.21 6.75 6.18
C GLY A 674 -21.84 7.29 5.76
N THR A 675 -20.82 6.42 5.75
CA THR A 675 -19.43 6.75 5.45
C THR A 675 -19.03 6.12 4.12
N ASP A 676 -18.25 6.82 3.32
CA ASP A 676 -17.55 6.23 2.18
C ASP A 676 -16.08 6.05 2.54
N ARG A 677 -15.60 4.81 2.58
CA ARG A 677 -14.20 4.51 2.95
C ARG A 677 -13.18 4.99 1.90
N ASP A 678 -13.64 5.19 0.67
CA ASP A 678 -12.84 5.74 -0.42
C ASP A 678 -12.89 7.29 -0.39
N ASN A 679 -13.72 7.87 0.48
CA ASN A 679 -13.79 9.30 0.77
C ASN A 679 -13.01 9.62 2.06
N GLU A 680 -11.77 10.08 1.88
CA GLU A 680 -10.83 10.39 2.98
C GLU A 680 -11.41 11.32 4.05
N THR A 681 -12.44 12.14 3.74
CA THR A 681 -13.06 13.07 4.71
C THR A 681 -13.86 12.34 5.80
N VAL A 682 -14.45 11.19 5.49
CA VAL A 682 -15.31 10.42 6.39
C VAL A 682 -14.78 9.01 6.65
N ALA A 683 -13.71 8.61 5.96
CA ALA A 683 -13.10 7.29 6.10
C ALA A 683 -12.57 7.01 7.52
N SER A 684 -12.26 8.04 8.32
CA SER A 684 -11.89 7.86 9.73
C SER A 684 -13.02 7.29 10.59
N ASP A 685 -14.28 7.51 10.20
CA ASP A 685 -15.46 6.99 10.89
C ASP A 685 -15.84 5.58 10.41
N TYR A 686 -15.17 5.07 9.36
CA TYR A 686 -15.32 3.69 8.92
C TYR A 686 -14.61 2.75 9.91
N ASP A 687 -15.40 2.00 10.67
CA ASP A 687 -14.89 0.93 11.55
C ASP A 687 -15.87 -0.25 11.54
N GLU A 688 -15.38 -1.41 11.08
CA GLU A 688 -16.17 -2.65 11.04
C GLU A 688 -16.44 -3.21 12.45
N ARG A 689 -15.79 -2.67 13.49
CA ARG A 689 -16.03 -2.96 14.91
C ARG A 689 -17.08 -2.04 15.55
N ASN A 690 -17.63 -1.09 14.78
CA ASN A 690 -18.65 -0.19 15.30
C ASN A 690 -19.83 -0.99 15.88
N PRO A 691 -20.39 -0.61 17.05
CA PRO A 691 -21.50 -1.33 17.67
C PRO A 691 -22.71 -1.57 16.75
N ALA A 692 -23.02 -0.65 15.83
CA ALA A 692 -24.10 -0.83 14.86
C ALA A 692 -23.80 -1.96 13.87
N VAL A 693 -22.55 -2.08 13.43
CA VAL A 693 -22.10 -3.15 12.51
C VAL A 693 -22.07 -4.50 13.25
N LEU A 694 -21.54 -4.55 14.47
CA LEU A 694 -21.55 -5.77 15.28
C LEU A 694 -22.96 -6.25 15.63
N TRP A 695 -23.88 -5.32 15.92
CA TRP A 695 -25.31 -5.63 16.08
C TRP A 695 -25.90 -6.23 14.81
N ALA A 696 -25.61 -5.63 13.64
CA ALA A 696 -26.10 -6.14 12.36
C ALA A 696 -25.57 -7.55 12.09
N LEU A 697 -24.26 -7.78 12.27
CA LEU A 697 -23.65 -9.10 12.13
C LEU A 697 -24.30 -10.14 13.04
N GLN A 698 -24.48 -9.82 14.32
CA GLN A 698 -25.15 -10.70 15.29
C GLN A 698 -26.59 -11.01 14.87
N HIS A 699 -27.35 -9.99 14.48
CA HIS A 699 -28.74 -10.16 14.03
C HIS A 699 -28.82 -11.07 12.81
N ILE A 700 -27.97 -10.84 11.80
CA ILE A 700 -27.91 -11.64 10.58
C ILE A 700 -27.60 -13.10 10.90
N ILE A 701 -26.58 -13.37 11.71
CA ILE A 701 -26.15 -14.73 12.07
C ILE A 701 -27.28 -15.47 12.79
N ARG A 702 -27.91 -14.85 13.79
CA ARG A 702 -29.00 -15.46 14.55
C ARG A 702 -30.22 -15.74 13.70
N THR A 703 -30.60 -14.82 12.83
CA THR A 703 -31.74 -15.00 11.92
C THR A 703 -31.45 -16.13 10.92
N ALA A 704 -30.25 -16.18 10.34
CA ALA A 704 -29.85 -17.27 9.44
C ALA A 704 -29.91 -18.65 10.12
N HIS A 705 -29.41 -18.76 11.36
CA HIS A 705 -29.50 -20.00 12.13
C HIS A 705 -30.94 -20.40 12.45
N LYS A 706 -31.77 -19.45 12.90
CA LYS A 706 -33.19 -19.69 13.17
C LYS A 706 -33.92 -20.21 11.92
N ARG A 707 -33.51 -19.74 10.75
CA ARG A 707 -34.08 -20.13 9.44
C ARG A 707 -33.39 -21.34 8.81
N GLY A 708 -32.35 -21.89 9.43
CA GLY A 708 -31.66 -23.09 8.96
C GLY A 708 -30.87 -22.91 7.65
N ILE A 709 -30.44 -21.68 7.33
CA ILE A 709 -29.60 -21.40 6.15
C ILE A 709 -28.16 -21.12 6.57
N THR A 710 -27.21 -21.28 5.63
CA THR A 710 -25.80 -21.00 5.93
C THR A 710 -25.52 -19.51 5.93
N VAL A 711 -24.72 -19.03 6.89
CA VAL A 711 -24.26 -17.63 6.95
C VAL A 711 -22.74 -17.58 6.85
N SER A 712 -22.26 -16.86 5.85
CA SER A 712 -20.85 -16.52 5.69
C SER A 712 -20.62 -15.04 5.95
N VAL A 713 -19.41 -14.65 6.37
CA VAL A 713 -18.99 -13.25 6.40
C VAL A 713 -17.77 -13.08 5.50
N CYS A 714 -17.83 -12.12 4.57
CA CYS A 714 -16.76 -11.81 3.63
C CYS A 714 -16.41 -10.31 3.69
N GLY A 715 -15.15 -9.98 3.42
CA GLY A 715 -14.64 -8.61 3.53
C GLY A 715 -13.33 -8.56 4.30
N GLN A 716 -12.89 -7.35 4.61
CA GLN A 716 -11.64 -7.15 5.36
C GLN A 716 -11.83 -7.42 6.85
N ALA A 717 -13.02 -7.20 7.43
CA ALA A 717 -13.30 -7.45 8.85
C ALA A 717 -12.68 -8.71 9.46
N PRO A 718 -13.01 -9.95 9.00
CA PRO A 718 -12.44 -11.16 9.58
C PRO A 718 -10.95 -11.36 9.25
N SER A 719 -10.43 -10.66 8.24
CA SER A 719 -9.03 -10.76 7.82
C SER A 719 -8.13 -9.81 8.64
N SER A 720 -8.59 -8.59 8.86
CA SER A 720 -7.84 -7.49 9.49
C SER A 720 -8.04 -7.40 11.00
N HIS A 721 -9.17 -7.90 11.53
CA HIS A 721 -9.56 -7.74 12.92
C HIS A 721 -9.76 -9.11 13.61
N PRO A 722 -8.72 -9.64 14.30
CA PRO A 722 -8.80 -10.91 15.01
C PRO A 722 -9.91 -10.98 16.07
N ASP A 723 -10.21 -9.85 16.71
CA ASP A 723 -11.31 -9.68 17.67
C ASP A 723 -12.69 -9.86 16.99
N VAL A 724 -12.86 -9.34 15.77
CA VAL A 724 -14.07 -9.58 14.98
C VAL A 724 -14.17 -11.04 14.56
N ALA A 725 -13.06 -11.67 14.15
CA ALA A 725 -13.05 -13.10 13.84
C ALA A 725 -13.47 -13.95 15.05
N GLU A 726 -12.92 -13.68 16.25
CA GLU A 726 -13.33 -14.33 17.49
C GLU A 726 -14.82 -14.10 17.82
N PHE A 727 -15.31 -12.87 17.66
CA PHE A 727 -16.72 -12.54 17.83
C PHE A 727 -17.63 -13.34 16.88
N LEU A 728 -17.29 -13.40 15.59
CA LEU A 728 -18.05 -14.15 14.59
C LEU A 728 -18.10 -15.65 14.91
N CYS A 729 -16.98 -16.21 15.37
CA CYS A 729 -16.91 -17.59 15.83
C CYS A 729 -17.81 -17.83 17.05
N LYS A 730 -17.81 -16.91 18.04
CA LYS A 730 -18.68 -16.98 19.23
C LYS A 730 -20.17 -16.88 18.90
N GLU A 731 -20.56 -16.02 17.96
CA GLU A 731 -21.95 -15.94 17.48
C GLU A 731 -22.35 -17.14 16.62
N GLY A 732 -21.39 -18.00 16.25
CA GLY A 732 -21.61 -19.28 15.60
C GLY A 732 -21.68 -19.21 14.07
N VAL A 733 -21.05 -18.22 13.44
CA VAL A 733 -21.06 -18.08 11.97
C VAL A 733 -20.73 -19.41 11.28
N THR A 734 -21.42 -19.74 10.18
CA THR A 734 -21.18 -21.00 9.46
C THR A 734 -19.81 -21.00 8.79
N SER A 735 -19.42 -19.88 8.20
CA SER A 735 -18.12 -19.70 7.55
C SER A 735 -17.64 -18.25 7.56
N VAL A 736 -16.35 -18.04 7.36
CA VAL A 736 -15.80 -16.74 6.96
C VAL A 736 -15.00 -16.88 5.67
N SER A 737 -14.96 -15.83 4.87
CA SER A 737 -14.20 -15.78 3.63
C SER A 737 -13.16 -14.68 3.74
N VAL A 738 -11.89 -15.07 3.84
CA VAL A 738 -10.75 -14.18 4.13
C VAL A 738 -9.79 -14.07 2.95
N THR A 739 -8.88 -13.10 2.98
CA THR A 739 -7.81 -13.03 1.96
C THR A 739 -6.86 -14.23 2.10
N PRO A 740 -6.18 -14.67 1.02
CA PRO A 740 -5.33 -15.84 1.08
C PRO A 740 -4.29 -15.77 2.21
N ASP A 741 -3.61 -14.64 2.39
CA ASP A 741 -2.53 -14.45 3.36
C ASP A 741 -2.89 -14.74 4.83
N VAL A 742 -4.17 -14.70 5.21
CA VAL A 742 -4.62 -14.91 6.61
C VAL A 742 -5.38 -16.22 6.87
N ILE A 743 -5.43 -17.15 5.90
CA ILE A 743 -6.18 -18.43 6.01
C ILE A 743 -5.82 -19.20 7.29
N GLU A 744 -4.54 -19.47 7.52
CA GLU A 744 -4.07 -20.30 8.64
C GLU A 744 -4.25 -19.58 9.98
N LYS A 745 -4.00 -18.26 10.00
CA LYS A 745 -4.22 -17.43 11.19
C LYS A 745 -5.70 -17.43 11.60
N THR A 746 -6.60 -17.25 10.65
CA THR A 746 -8.06 -17.28 10.89
C THR A 746 -8.49 -18.65 11.40
N ARG A 747 -8.00 -19.72 10.77
CA ARG A 747 -8.24 -21.10 11.22
C ARG A 747 -7.77 -21.32 12.66
N GLN A 748 -6.58 -20.83 13.02
CA GLN A 748 -6.05 -20.94 14.37
C GLN A 748 -6.93 -20.20 15.38
N ILE A 749 -7.33 -18.96 15.08
CA ILE A 749 -8.26 -18.18 15.92
C ILE A 749 -9.56 -18.96 16.17
N PHE A 750 -10.13 -19.57 15.13
CA PHE A 750 -11.36 -20.37 15.29
C PHE A 750 -11.13 -21.62 16.10
N SER A 751 -10.04 -22.36 15.85
CA SER A 751 -9.71 -23.56 16.63
C SER A 751 -9.57 -23.23 18.11
N ASP A 752 -8.91 -22.13 18.46
CA ASP A 752 -8.70 -21.73 19.85
C ASP A 752 -9.99 -21.20 20.49
N THR A 753 -10.79 -20.45 19.74
CA THR A 753 -12.08 -19.93 20.21
C THR A 753 -13.07 -21.05 20.45
N GLU A 754 -13.20 -21.99 19.52
CA GLU A 754 -14.07 -23.16 19.65
C GLU A 754 -13.64 -24.05 20.83
N LYS A 755 -12.33 -24.29 21.00
CA LYS A 755 -11.82 -25.02 22.17
C LYS A 755 -12.24 -24.36 23.47
N LYS A 756 -12.04 -23.03 23.59
CA LYS A 756 -12.46 -22.27 24.78
C LYS A 756 -13.95 -22.39 25.04
N LEU A 757 -14.79 -22.31 24.00
CA LEU A 757 -16.25 -22.42 24.13
C LEU A 757 -16.70 -23.83 24.57
N VAL A 758 -15.95 -24.86 24.19
CA VAL A 758 -16.24 -26.25 24.60
C VAL A 758 -15.71 -26.55 26.00
N THR A 759 -14.57 -25.97 26.41
CA THR A 759 -13.95 -26.22 27.73
C THR A 759 -14.51 -25.34 28.85
N HIS A 760 -15.16 -24.22 28.55
CA HIS A 760 -15.83 -23.35 29.53
C HIS A 760 -17.33 -23.68 29.74
N LYS A 761 -17.76 -24.90 29.38
CA LYS A 761 -19.08 -25.43 29.74
C LYS A 761 -19.05 -26.22 31.04
#